data_AF-A0A6M3XNS8-F1
#
_entry.id   AF-A0A6M3XNS8-F1
#
_cell.length_a   1.000
_cell.length_b   1.000
_cell.length_c   1.000
_cell.angle_alpha   90.00
_cell.angle_beta   90.00
_cell.angle_gamma   90.00
#
_symmetry.space_group_name_H-M   'P 1'
#
loop_
_entity.id
_entity.type
_entity.pdbx_description
1 polymer ?
#
loop_
_entity_poly.entity_id
_entity_poly.type
_entity_poly.pdbx_seq_one_letter_code
_entity_poly.pdbx_strand_id
1 'polypeptide(L)'
;MKLNKLLIALFIFVTLLSATTILSQQQKQIGQPEASLFEENLFQVYVPFLGQWLPDVASELIGFQNFKTLQNMRYVDGGIEGVQGYSKINTSVVDASYYKPRSGYHFKKDRPAESHVLLQCYNYDGTLSKVYQNKTPIPNQGNFEAAPIHTDASYGTFTGIYGHHTLAVQELASADATHGIFVGISELSADATHGIVAEEVDVTAVITHDTPRARFSKGPMGTVIYSNGVESKIWSGDETLVAAFISSDADVTEYVTNGKDYTEQVNNEFSTLAESAGVSGYGSGGTAYFLVGTVRPASGLSFYVSAANLQVNNKIEISEWTGPAWSDLIETDSSGLTVDGKVSFASTVETSKPKYLEGRLLYWYLCQVQGGASIYNVTADLPWQNLVDIWDLVYRAPITFQASRSQNYEDWTSDVNTSSSDLYPIGAEVGGLKSTDHIIVGFENRVQAIYFDILSGNTEGFGPNTVISTWNGTAYVASGTTYDATGDIAGVTPLGQTGALKWDPPSKENEFSQYLFGVYGYFYKIKYGGTLGGTDAKKSAVIIDRVYGIPVPVKPYNFKFATFYKNRIFLCGYLKGNVPNRIDYCMANGPDIWNGAETSDDGRSSLYIGGGEELTSAIQIYNRYGANVYNNLLIFKNNETYLLIGDGPEDFQVHSISENIGCPAPYSLTTAELGYEMIPGELQRNVAIWLSSTGPYMFDGSVMLPIRGIDKYFDQNDDDYVGINSLIDAFAWYDTGHSEWNLRVSDYWFVYDFVRKRWYLKNVGAAEKPRCVFQVTNTGGNKHIYAGMDDGYMRRLDYGTDWDGTAIEQIVETGDFFLDGSGWHQTLLRRLKVESKVIDEAATLQVMHYRDTSSSGTSILSVDLSSGSNISNRTTKPLNHDGRYHRLKFSTETSGTTKGFQPLGLGYQYYVVREDKN
;
A
#
# COMPACT_ATOMS: atom_id res chain seq x y z
N MET A 1 82.43 -12.08 48.97
CA MET A 1 81.98 -11.35 50.19
C MET A 1 82.29 -9.84 50.11
N LYS A 2 81.97 -9.17 48.98
CA LYS A 2 82.18 -7.73 48.75
C LYS A 2 80.97 -7.02 48.08
N LEU A 3 79.80 -7.67 48.05
CA LEU A 3 78.58 -7.09 47.45
C LEU A 3 77.52 -6.64 48.50
N ASN A 4 77.61 -7.08 49.77
CA ASN A 4 76.62 -6.72 50.80
C ASN A 4 76.90 -5.41 51.57
N LYS A 5 78.02 -4.73 51.33
CA LYS A 5 78.31 -3.45 52.01
C LYS A 5 77.91 -2.20 51.21
N LEU A 6 77.65 -2.33 49.91
CA LEU A 6 77.21 -1.20 49.07
C LEU A 6 75.68 -0.99 49.13
N LEU A 7 74.90 -2.05 49.35
CA LEU A 7 73.44 -1.96 49.42
C LEU A 7 72.91 -1.29 50.71
N ILE A 8 73.64 -1.44 51.82
CA ILE A 8 73.24 -0.86 53.13
C ILE A 8 73.58 0.64 53.20
N ALA A 9 74.65 1.09 52.52
CA ALA A 9 74.99 2.50 52.47
C ALA A 9 74.03 3.33 51.59
N LEU A 10 73.48 2.74 50.53
CA LEU A 10 72.52 3.42 49.65
C LEU A 10 71.12 3.56 50.30
N PHE A 11 70.73 2.61 51.15
CA PHE A 11 69.43 2.65 51.82
C PHE A 11 69.37 3.72 52.92
N ILE A 12 70.47 3.94 53.64
CA ILE A 12 70.55 4.95 54.73
C ILE A 12 70.60 6.39 54.19
N PHE A 13 71.18 6.60 52.99
CA PHE A 13 71.28 7.93 52.39
C PHE A 13 69.94 8.41 51.80
N VAL A 14 69.07 7.50 51.35
CA VAL A 14 67.74 7.85 50.79
C VAL A 14 66.71 8.15 51.90
N THR A 15 66.83 7.51 53.07
CA THR A 15 65.93 7.80 54.22
C THR A 15 66.24 9.10 54.98
N LEU A 16 67.45 9.66 54.85
CA LEU A 16 67.83 10.91 55.52
C LEU A 16 67.51 12.18 54.70
N LEU A 17 67.35 12.06 53.37
CA LEU A 17 66.92 13.18 52.51
C LEU A 17 65.40 13.41 52.54
N SER A 18 64.60 12.39 52.89
CA SER A 18 63.13 12.53 52.98
C SER A 18 62.66 13.16 54.29
N ALA A 19 63.43 13.06 55.38
CA ALA A 19 63.04 13.60 56.68
C ALA A 19 63.30 15.11 56.84
N THR A 20 64.33 15.65 56.18
CA THR A 20 64.68 17.09 56.27
C THR A 20 63.82 18.00 55.39
N THR A 21 63.17 17.45 54.36
CA THR A 21 62.25 18.21 53.49
C THR A 21 60.85 18.38 54.13
N ILE A 22 60.46 17.47 55.03
CA ILE A 22 59.14 17.49 55.69
C ILE A 22 59.09 18.49 56.86
N LEU A 23 60.23 18.75 57.52
CA LEU A 23 60.29 19.66 58.68
C LEU A 23 60.43 21.15 58.35
N SER A 24 60.78 21.53 57.11
CA SER A 24 60.87 22.96 56.72
C SER A 24 59.57 23.54 56.13
N GLN A 25 58.59 22.69 55.77
CA GLN A 25 57.28 23.16 55.31
C GLN A 25 56.26 23.39 56.44
N GLN A 26 56.43 22.80 57.63
CA GLN A 26 55.49 22.97 58.74
C GLN A 26 55.66 24.25 59.58
N GLN A 27 56.72 25.04 59.38
CA GLN A 27 56.93 26.30 60.14
C GLN A 27 56.56 27.58 59.39
N LYS A 28 55.97 27.51 58.18
CA LYS A 28 55.60 28.70 57.38
C LYS A 28 54.09 28.93 57.23
N GLN A 29 53.28 28.48 58.19
CA GLN A 29 51.83 28.72 58.23
C GLN A 29 51.32 29.20 59.61
N ILE A 30 52.10 30.01 60.31
CA ILE A 30 51.57 30.79 61.44
C ILE A 30 51.43 32.23 60.95
N GLY A 31 50.23 32.60 60.49
CA GLY A 31 49.88 34.00 60.23
C GLY A 31 49.16 34.31 58.92
N GLN A 32 48.23 33.47 58.45
CA GLN A 32 47.21 33.92 57.47
C GLN A 32 45.79 33.62 58.00
N PRO A 33 44.83 34.53 57.78
CA PRO A 33 43.51 34.46 58.39
C PRO A 33 42.74 33.23 57.90
N GLU A 34 41.98 32.62 58.80
CA GLU A 34 41.14 31.44 58.57
C GLU A 34 40.17 31.66 57.40
N ALA A 35 40.51 31.10 56.24
CA ALA A 35 39.61 31.01 55.10
C ALA A 35 39.95 29.80 54.22
N SER A 36 39.94 28.56 54.75
CA SER A 36 40.05 27.38 53.86
C SER A 36 39.61 26.00 54.40
N LEU A 37 38.89 25.87 55.52
CA LEU A 37 38.46 24.55 56.02
C LEU A 37 37.20 23.97 55.33
N PHE A 38 36.64 24.65 54.32
CA PHE A 38 35.42 24.19 53.61
C PHE A 38 35.69 23.49 52.27
N GLU A 39 36.94 23.36 51.81
CA GLU A 39 37.25 22.74 50.51
C GLU A 39 37.61 21.24 50.58
N GLU A 40 37.77 20.63 51.76
CA GLU A 40 38.28 19.25 51.88
C GLU A 40 37.28 18.12 51.55
N ASN A 41 36.00 18.41 51.27
CA ASN A 41 34.97 17.39 50.98
C ASN A 41 34.17 17.67 49.69
N LEU A 42 34.83 18.17 48.64
CA LEU A 42 34.21 18.37 47.32
C LEU A 42 34.45 17.14 46.44
N PHE A 43 33.38 16.41 46.14
CA PHE A 43 33.41 15.29 45.19
C PHE A 43 33.06 15.79 43.79
N GLN A 44 33.68 15.22 42.75
CA GLN A 44 33.43 15.57 41.36
C GLN A 44 33.03 14.32 40.57
N VAL A 45 31.93 14.42 39.84
CA VAL A 45 31.41 13.35 38.98
C VAL A 45 31.25 13.90 37.57
N TYR A 46 31.53 13.07 36.57
CA TYR A 46 31.26 13.35 35.17
C TYR A 46 30.42 12.21 34.59
N VAL A 47 29.36 12.55 33.87
CA VAL A 47 28.40 11.59 33.31
C VAL A 47 28.12 11.94 31.86
N PRO A 48 28.34 11.00 30.92
CA PRO A 48 28.00 11.21 29.53
C PRO A 48 26.51 10.95 29.29
N PHE A 49 25.93 11.57 28.26
CA PHE A 49 24.52 11.39 27.87
C PHE A 49 24.31 10.11 27.04
N LEU A 50 24.58 8.95 27.65
CA LEU A 50 24.51 7.63 27.00
C LEU A 50 23.36 6.75 27.50
N GLY A 51 22.51 7.25 28.39
CA GLY A 51 21.40 6.47 28.93
C GLY A 51 20.25 6.26 27.96
N GLN A 52 19.18 5.69 28.50
CA GLN A 52 17.95 5.39 27.77
C GLN A 52 16.74 6.09 28.39
N TRP A 53 15.75 6.40 27.57
CA TRP A 53 14.46 6.87 28.04
C TRP A 53 13.67 5.70 28.61
N LEU A 54 13.22 5.83 29.86
CA LEU A 54 12.52 4.78 30.60
C LEU A 54 11.22 5.33 31.17
N PRO A 55 10.21 5.60 30.32
CA PRO A 55 8.95 6.20 30.77
C PRO A 55 8.10 5.26 31.64
N ASP A 56 8.30 3.94 31.50
CA ASP A 56 7.58 2.89 32.24
C ASP A 56 8.11 2.67 33.66
N VAL A 57 9.26 3.26 34.00
CA VAL A 57 9.92 3.04 35.29
C VAL A 57 9.84 4.33 36.10
N ALA A 58 9.46 4.20 37.38
CA ALA A 58 9.41 5.33 38.30
C ALA A 58 10.74 6.10 38.33
N SER A 59 10.69 7.44 38.39
CA SER A 59 11.86 8.28 38.16
C SER A 59 12.95 8.10 39.23
N GLU A 60 12.60 7.60 40.41
CA GLU A 60 13.51 7.28 41.52
C GLU A 60 14.34 6.01 41.27
N LEU A 61 13.92 5.16 40.32
CA LEU A 61 14.55 3.85 40.06
C LEU A 61 15.44 3.84 38.81
N ILE A 62 15.24 4.79 37.88
CA ILE A 62 16.02 4.82 36.62
C ILE A 62 17.43 5.38 36.81
N GLY A 63 17.64 6.15 37.90
CA GLY A 63 18.90 6.78 38.23
C GLY A 63 19.31 7.91 37.28
N PHE A 64 20.47 8.51 37.55
CA PHE A 64 20.92 9.72 36.87
C PHE A 64 21.35 9.51 35.40
N GLN A 65 21.79 8.30 35.06
CA GLN A 65 22.32 8.02 33.72
C GLN A 65 21.20 7.93 32.67
N ASN A 66 19.99 7.56 33.09
CA ASN A 66 18.82 7.38 32.23
C ASN A 66 17.90 8.60 32.27
N PHE A 67 16.95 8.62 31.34
CA PHE A 67 16.07 9.76 31.11
C PHE A 67 14.64 9.46 31.54
N LYS A 68 14.07 10.35 32.35
CA LYS A 68 12.63 10.42 32.61
C LYS A 68 11.90 10.98 31.39
N THR A 69 12.49 12.02 30.78
CA THR A 69 11.95 12.68 29.59
C THR A 69 13.05 12.77 28.54
N LEU A 70 12.76 12.31 27.32
CA LEU A 70 13.61 12.50 26.15
C LEU A 70 12.73 12.91 24.97
N GLN A 71 12.61 14.22 24.75
CA GLN A 71 11.72 14.81 23.75
C GLN A 71 12.53 15.53 22.68
N ASN A 72 12.24 15.23 21.41
CA ASN A 72 12.89 15.79 20.23
C ASN A 72 14.42 15.61 20.26
N MET A 73 14.88 14.52 20.89
CA MET A 73 16.29 14.14 21.01
C MET A 73 16.45 12.70 20.50
N ARG A 74 17.18 12.53 19.41
CA ARG A 74 17.49 11.27 18.74
C ARG A 74 18.78 10.68 19.28
N TYR A 75 18.88 9.34 19.32
CA TYR A 75 20.12 8.64 19.63
C TYR A 75 21.11 8.60 18.47
N VAL A 76 22.40 8.72 18.79
CA VAL A 76 23.54 8.59 17.87
C VAL A 76 24.67 7.79 18.54
N ASP A 77 25.70 7.38 17.81
CA ASP A 77 26.78 6.52 18.34
C ASP A 77 27.49 7.12 19.56
N GLY A 78 27.53 8.46 19.63
CA GLY A 78 28.18 9.21 20.70
C GLY A 78 27.25 9.76 21.79
N GLY A 79 25.95 9.47 21.76
CA GLY A 79 24.98 10.01 22.72
C GLY A 79 23.64 10.37 22.09
N ILE A 80 23.22 11.62 22.27
CA ILE A 80 21.94 12.14 21.77
C ILE A 80 22.12 13.49 21.05
N GLU A 81 21.27 13.77 20.08
CA GLU A 81 21.21 15.06 19.37
C GLU A 81 19.77 15.47 19.06
N GLY A 82 19.53 16.78 18.90
CA GLY A 82 18.23 17.29 18.47
C GLY A 82 17.77 16.68 17.13
N VAL A 83 16.48 16.36 17.03
CA VAL A 83 15.86 15.87 15.79
C VAL A 83 15.78 16.95 14.72
N GLN A 84 15.60 16.53 13.47
CA GLN A 84 15.29 17.44 12.36
C GLN A 84 13.79 17.70 12.25
N GLY A 85 13.49 18.88 11.72
CA GLY A 85 12.14 19.33 11.43
C GLY A 85 11.58 18.76 10.12
N TYR A 86 10.64 19.47 9.52
CA TYR A 86 10.07 19.11 8.22
C TYR A 86 9.96 20.33 7.29
N SER A 87 9.87 20.10 5.98
CA SER A 87 9.74 21.16 4.97
C SER A 87 8.60 20.89 4.01
N LYS A 88 7.89 21.95 3.60
CA LYS A 88 6.79 21.85 2.61
C LYS A 88 7.28 21.39 1.24
N ILE A 89 6.49 20.51 0.62
CA ILE A 89 6.72 20.02 -0.75
C ILE A 89 5.84 20.70 -1.78
N ASN A 90 4.60 21.05 -1.44
CA ASN A 90 3.71 21.85 -2.27
C ASN A 90 3.66 23.30 -1.76
N THR A 91 3.46 24.25 -2.66
CA THR A 91 3.36 25.68 -2.35
C THR A 91 1.92 26.13 -2.11
N SER A 92 0.95 25.44 -2.71
CA SER A 92 -0.48 25.62 -2.45
C SER A 92 -1.05 24.39 -1.76
N VAL A 93 -2.09 24.56 -0.93
CA VAL A 93 -2.89 23.43 -0.42
C VAL A 93 -3.35 22.52 -1.57
N VAL A 94 -3.48 21.22 -1.30
CA VAL A 94 -3.88 20.22 -2.32
C VAL A 94 -5.19 20.61 -3.01
N ASP A 95 -6.20 20.98 -2.21
CA ASP A 95 -7.51 21.44 -2.67
C ASP A 95 -8.12 22.31 -1.55
N ALA A 96 -8.99 23.27 -1.86
CA ALA A 96 -9.57 24.15 -0.84
C ALA A 96 -10.66 23.46 0.01
N SER A 97 -11.33 22.46 -0.54
CA SER A 97 -12.41 21.70 0.11
C SER A 97 -11.95 20.33 0.58
N TYR A 98 -10.98 19.70 -0.11
CA TYR A 98 -10.46 18.36 0.18
C TYR A 98 -8.98 18.45 0.60
N TYR A 99 -8.74 18.97 1.80
CA TYR A 99 -7.40 19.31 2.26
C TYR A 99 -6.91 18.45 3.43
N LYS A 100 -7.62 17.38 3.82
CA LYS A 100 -7.19 16.49 4.93
C LYS A 100 -6.64 15.17 4.38
N PRO A 101 -5.32 15.06 4.12
CA PRO A 101 -4.74 13.81 3.63
C PRO A 101 -4.91 12.70 4.65
N ARG A 102 -5.28 11.51 4.17
CA ARG A 102 -5.38 10.31 5.00
C ARG A 102 -4.58 9.16 4.43
N SER A 103 -4.31 9.10 3.14
CA SER A 103 -3.49 8.02 2.58
C SER A 103 -2.66 8.55 1.45
N GLY A 104 -1.47 8.00 1.24
CA GLY A 104 -0.61 8.42 0.14
C GLY A 104 0.30 7.30 -0.33
N TYR A 105 0.75 7.43 -1.57
CA TYR A 105 1.53 6.40 -2.24
C TYR A 105 2.44 7.01 -3.30
N HIS A 106 3.68 6.53 -3.37
CA HIS A 106 4.56 6.85 -4.48
C HIS A 106 4.43 5.79 -5.56
N PHE A 107 3.68 6.12 -6.61
CA PHE A 107 3.61 5.29 -7.80
C PHE A 107 4.86 5.55 -8.65
N LYS A 108 5.69 4.52 -8.80
CA LYS A 108 6.89 4.56 -9.62
C LYS A 108 6.99 3.29 -10.46
N LYS A 109 7.30 3.44 -11.74
CA LYS A 109 7.61 2.35 -12.66
C LYS A 109 8.74 2.77 -13.58
N ASP A 110 9.46 1.79 -14.11
CA ASP A 110 10.64 2.04 -14.97
C ASP A 110 10.31 1.93 -16.45
N ARG A 111 9.21 1.25 -16.82
CA ARG A 111 8.81 0.98 -18.20
C ARG A 111 7.30 1.09 -18.43
N PRO A 112 6.84 2.14 -19.11
CA PRO A 112 7.53 3.43 -19.32
C PRO A 112 7.90 4.09 -17.99
N ALA A 113 8.95 4.92 -17.97
CA ALA A 113 9.42 5.53 -16.73
C ALA A 113 8.44 6.60 -16.23
N GLU A 114 7.85 6.38 -15.05
CA GLU A 114 6.91 7.33 -14.44
C GLU A 114 7.12 7.44 -12.92
N SER A 115 6.77 8.61 -12.40
CA SER A 115 6.82 8.90 -10.96
C SER A 115 5.70 9.85 -10.58
N HIS A 116 4.73 9.36 -9.83
CA HIS A 116 3.56 10.11 -9.37
C HIS A 116 3.41 9.97 -7.86
N VAL A 117 3.21 11.07 -7.15
CA VAL A 117 2.80 11.03 -5.74
C VAL A 117 1.29 11.15 -5.67
N LEU A 118 0.65 10.10 -5.16
CA LEU A 118 -0.81 10.02 -4.98
C LEU A 118 -1.17 10.35 -3.55
N LEU A 119 -2.26 11.09 -3.36
CA LEU A 119 -2.75 11.48 -2.04
C LEU A 119 -4.29 11.41 -2.01
N GLN A 120 -4.82 10.57 -1.13
CA GLN A 120 -6.24 10.57 -0.78
C GLN A 120 -6.50 11.67 0.26
N CYS A 121 -7.34 12.64 -0.09
CA CYS A 121 -7.69 13.76 0.76
C CYS A 121 -9.19 13.78 1.04
N TYR A 122 -9.53 14.00 2.31
CA TYR A 122 -10.90 14.15 2.78
C TYR A 122 -11.32 15.61 2.82
N ASN A 123 -12.62 15.81 2.73
CA ASN A 123 -13.25 17.09 3.05
C ASN A 123 -13.14 17.43 4.54
N TYR A 124 -13.57 18.65 4.90
CA TYR A 124 -13.53 19.11 6.29
C TYR A 124 -14.21 18.14 7.26
N ASP A 125 -15.37 17.60 6.89
CA ASP A 125 -16.16 16.72 7.76
C ASP A 125 -15.67 15.26 7.77
N GLY A 126 -14.71 14.90 6.92
CA GLY A 126 -14.25 13.52 6.81
C GLY A 126 -15.29 12.57 6.20
N THR A 127 -16.25 13.07 5.42
CA THR A 127 -17.37 12.28 4.87
C THR A 127 -17.20 11.94 3.39
N LEU A 128 -16.38 12.68 2.67
CA LEU A 128 -16.10 12.49 1.25
C LEU A 128 -14.60 12.62 1.01
N SER A 129 -14.10 11.87 0.04
CA SER A 129 -12.68 11.86 -0.30
C SER A 129 -12.43 11.84 -1.80
N LYS A 130 -11.25 12.33 -2.18
CA LYS A 130 -10.74 12.38 -3.55
C LYS A 130 -9.28 11.98 -3.56
N VAL A 131 -8.81 11.48 -4.69
CA VAL A 131 -7.39 11.18 -4.92
C VAL A 131 -6.81 12.22 -5.87
N TYR A 132 -5.71 12.84 -5.44
CA TYR A 132 -4.95 13.82 -6.21
C TYR A 132 -3.58 13.25 -6.56
N GLN A 133 -2.99 13.76 -7.64
CA GLN A 133 -1.66 13.39 -8.08
C GLN A 133 -0.73 14.59 -8.18
N ASN A 134 0.57 14.36 -7.95
CA ASN A 134 1.65 15.28 -8.22
C ASN A 134 2.68 14.58 -9.11
N LYS A 135 2.90 15.15 -10.31
CA LYS A 135 3.82 14.64 -11.34
C LYS A 135 5.23 15.25 -11.27
N THR A 136 5.45 16.18 -10.34
CA THR A 136 6.74 16.86 -10.23
C THR A 136 7.82 15.88 -9.76
N PRO A 137 8.96 15.76 -10.47
CA PRO A 137 10.02 14.85 -10.08
C PRO A 137 10.54 15.15 -8.67
N ILE A 138 10.47 14.16 -7.79
CA ILE A 138 10.93 14.25 -6.40
C ILE A 138 12.48 14.20 -6.38
N PRO A 139 13.17 15.07 -5.61
CA PRO A 139 12.70 15.85 -4.47
C PRO A 139 12.31 17.31 -4.75
N ASN A 140 12.04 17.68 -6.00
CA ASN A 140 11.68 19.06 -6.31
C ASN A 140 10.30 19.40 -5.72
N GLN A 141 10.16 20.61 -5.21
CA GLN A 141 8.87 21.15 -4.77
C GLN A 141 7.93 21.30 -5.97
N GLY A 142 6.67 20.90 -5.81
CA GLY A 142 5.66 20.87 -6.86
C GLY A 142 4.25 20.74 -6.29
N ASN A 143 3.27 21.28 -7.01
CA ASN A 143 1.87 21.24 -6.58
C ASN A 143 1.15 20.00 -7.11
N PHE A 144 0.07 19.63 -6.42
CA PHE A 144 -0.88 18.65 -6.91
C PHE A 144 -1.71 19.26 -8.06
N GLU A 145 -2.13 18.41 -8.98
CA GLU A 145 -3.04 18.81 -10.06
C GLU A 145 -4.39 19.24 -9.49
N ALA A 146 -5.00 20.27 -10.08
CA ALA A 146 -6.28 20.81 -9.60
C ALA A 146 -7.45 19.84 -9.78
N ALA A 147 -7.39 19.00 -10.82
CA ALA A 147 -8.39 17.96 -11.04
C ALA A 147 -7.98 16.69 -10.27
N PRO A 148 -8.88 16.09 -9.48
CA PRO A 148 -8.63 14.79 -8.88
C PRO A 148 -8.61 13.71 -9.96
N ILE A 149 -7.77 12.69 -9.78
CA ILE A 149 -7.78 11.49 -10.64
C ILE A 149 -8.92 10.54 -10.30
N HIS A 150 -9.46 10.64 -9.09
CA HIS A 150 -10.59 9.84 -8.62
C HIS A 150 -11.39 10.59 -7.56
N THR A 151 -12.71 10.42 -7.59
CA THR A 151 -13.61 10.87 -6.53
C THR A 151 -14.27 9.66 -5.93
N ASP A 152 -14.11 9.45 -4.63
CA ASP A 152 -14.65 8.27 -3.96
C ASP A 152 -16.17 8.25 -4.05
N ALA A 153 -16.72 7.05 -4.22
CA ALA A 153 -18.15 6.86 -4.13
C ALA A 153 -18.64 7.31 -2.73
N SER A 154 -19.73 8.05 -2.68
CA SER A 154 -20.34 8.44 -1.40
C SER A 154 -20.68 7.18 -0.61
N TYR A 155 -20.29 7.17 0.67
CA TYR A 155 -20.73 6.15 1.61
C TYR A 155 -22.24 6.30 1.73
N GLY A 156 -22.99 5.37 1.14
CA GLY A 156 -24.42 5.31 1.39
C GLY A 156 -24.61 5.19 2.90
N THR A 157 -25.32 6.15 3.51
CA THR A 157 -25.83 5.95 4.87
C THR A 157 -26.60 4.64 4.84
N PHE A 158 -26.08 3.63 5.53
CA PHE A 158 -26.71 2.32 5.60
C PHE A 158 -28.02 2.48 6.38
N THR A 159 -29.10 2.83 5.68
CA THR A 159 -30.46 2.73 6.24
C THR A 159 -30.85 1.27 6.18
N GLY A 160 -30.22 0.45 7.02
CA GLY A 160 -30.64 -0.93 7.23
C GLY A 160 -32.06 -0.91 7.78
N ILE A 161 -33.03 -1.21 6.92
CA ILE A 161 -34.41 -1.48 7.33
C ILE A 161 -34.38 -2.80 8.10
N TYR A 162 -34.13 -2.74 9.40
CA TYR A 162 -34.66 -3.77 10.29
C TYR A 162 -36.17 -3.53 10.39
N GLY A 163 -36.94 -4.50 9.90
CA GLY A 163 -38.39 -4.44 9.95
C GLY A 163 -38.88 -4.22 11.38
N HIS A 164 -39.93 -3.39 11.50
CA HIS A 164 -40.64 -2.98 12.71
C HIS A 164 -40.02 -1.82 13.52
N HIS A 165 -40.19 -0.61 12.98
CA HIS A 165 -40.80 0.58 13.61
C HIS A 165 -40.18 1.84 12.98
N THR A 166 -40.97 2.52 12.15
CA THR A 166 -40.60 3.82 11.57
C THR A 166 -40.59 4.87 12.67
N LEU A 167 -39.42 5.22 13.21
CA LEU A 167 -39.24 6.43 13.99
C LEU A 167 -39.02 7.59 13.01
N ALA A 168 -40.04 8.45 12.89
CA ALA A 168 -39.92 9.70 12.15
C ALA A 168 -39.02 10.66 12.95
N VAL A 169 -37.81 10.91 12.45
CA VAL A 169 -36.95 11.98 12.97
C VAL A 169 -37.46 13.29 12.38
N GLN A 170 -38.11 14.12 13.21
CA GLN A 170 -38.51 15.47 12.86
C GLN A 170 -37.31 16.40 13.07
N GLU A 171 -36.81 17.00 11.98
CA GLU A 171 -35.75 18.02 12.02
C GLU A 171 -36.15 19.18 12.94
N LEU A 172 -35.43 19.34 14.05
CA LEU A 172 -35.48 20.53 14.89
C LEU A 172 -34.19 21.32 14.66
N ALA A 173 -34.32 22.40 13.89
CA ALA A 173 -33.25 23.35 13.68
C ALA A 173 -32.93 24.11 14.99
N SER A 174 -31.77 23.86 15.58
CA SER A 174 -31.13 24.85 16.45
C SER A 174 -29.61 24.70 16.43
N ALA A 175 -28.95 25.83 16.15
CA ALA A 175 -27.51 26.03 16.21
C ALA A 175 -27.03 26.05 17.66
N ASP A 176 -26.18 25.10 18.05
CA ASP A 176 -24.83 25.35 18.59
C ASP A 176 -24.10 24.01 18.81
N ALA A 177 -22.78 24.01 18.64
CA ALA A 177 -21.93 22.83 18.55
C ALA A 177 -21.53 22.26 19.93
N THR A 178 -21.54 20.93 20.07
CA THR A 178 -20.47 20.06 20.62
C THR A 178 -21.09 18.73 21.06
N HIS A 179 -20.49 17.63 20.60
CA HIS A 179 -20.87 16.22 20.80
C HIS A 179 -21.76 15.93 22.01
N GLY A 180 -23.05 15.76 21.77
CA GLY A 180 -24.02 15.25 22.73
C GLY A 180 -25.20 14.65 22.00
N ILE A 181 -25.25 13.31 21.92
CA ILE A 181 -26.46 12.59 21.53
C ILE A 181 -27.47 12.78 22.66
N PHE A 182 -28.38 13.74 22.53
CA PHE A 182 -29.53 13.89 23.43
C PHE A 182 -30.68 13.03 22.91
N VAL A 183 -30.92 11.89 23.54
CA VAL A 183 -32.19 11.15 23.38
C VAL A 183 -33.20 11.80 24.32
N GLY A 184 -34.02 12.72 23.78
CA GLY A 184 -35.18 13.23 24.49
C GLY A 184 -36.27 12.16 24.55
N ILE A 185 -36.50 11.57 25.73
CA ILE A 185 -37.67 10.73 25.96
C ILE A 185 -38.87 11.68 26.15
N SER A 186 -39.64 11.94 25.10
CA SER A 186 -40.94 12.60 25.24
C SER A 186 -42.02 11.57 25.54
N GLU A 187 -42.72 11.79 26.64
CA GLU A 187 -43.98 11.16 27.08
C GLU A 187 -43.87 9.79 27.79
N LEU A 188 -43.52 9.83 29.07
CA LEU A 188 -44.02 8.87 30.05
C LEU A 188 -45.45 9.29 30.47
N SER A 189 -46.47 8.76 29.82
CA SER A 189 -47.82 8.80 30.39
C SER A 189 -47.94 7.68 31.42
N ALA A 190 -48.01 8.04 32.70
CA ALA A 190 -48.28 7.10 33.77
C ALA A 190 -49.74 6.59 33.69
N ASP A 191 -49.96 5.37 33.20
CA ASP A 191 -51.18 4.62 33.48
C ASP A 191 -50.92 3.72 34.70
N ALA A 192 -51.66 3.98 35.78
CA ALA A 192 -51.44 3.43 37.11
C ALA A 192 -51.96 1.99 37.31
N THR A 193 -52.07 1.18 36.26
CA THR A 193 -52.84 -0.08 36.35
C THR A 193 -52.16 -1.34 35.83
N HIS A 194 -50.97 -1.28 35.23
CA HIS A 194 -50.24 -2.47 34.80
C HIS A 194 -48.77 -2.40 35.20
N GLY A 195 -48.27 -3.45 35.85
CA GLY A 195 -46.91 -3.53 36.38
C GLY A 195 -45.86 -3.25 35.30
N ILE A 196 -44.93 -2.36 35.64
CA ILE A 196 -43.77 -2.03 34.82
C ILE A 196 -42.89 -3.28 34.74
N VAL A 197 -42.93 -3.98 33.61
CA VAL A 197 -41.87 -4.89 33.20
C VAL A 197 -40.87 -4.01 32.48
N ALA A 198 -39.67 -3.83 33.05
CA ALA A 198 -38.58 -3.16 32.35
C ALA A 198 -38.22 -4.02 31.14
N GLU A 199 -38.73 -3.65 29.98
CA GLU A 199 -38.25 -4.18 28.71
C GLU A 199 -36.88 -3.56 28.47
N GLU A 200 -35.89 -4.42 28.34
CA GLU A 200 -34.49 -4.10 28.08
C GLU A 200 -34.42 -3.38 26.72
N VAL A 201 -34.32 -2.05 26.73
CA VAL A 201 -34.13 -1.26 25.51
C VAL A 201 -32.67 -1.37 25.13
N ASP A 202 -32.36 -2.30 24.21
CA ASP A 202 -31.08 -2.37 23.52
C ASP A 202 -30.87 -1.09 22.70
N VAL A 203 -30.18 -0.11 23.29
CA VAL A 203 -29.72 1.08 22.58
C VAL A 203 -28.57 0.66 21.67
N THR A 204 -28.90 0.26 20.44
CA THR A 204 -27.91 0.06 19.39
C THR A 204 -27.41 1.43 18.95
N ALA A 205 -26.29 1.88 19.51
CA ALA A 205 -25.59 3.04 18.99
C ALA A 205 -25.19 2.76 17.54
N VAL A 206 -25.84 3.43 16.60
CA VAL A 206 -25.37 3.46 15.20
C VAL A 206 -24.10 4.29 15.21
N ILE A 207 -22.97 3.62 15.37
CA ILE A 207 -21.66 4.18 15.05
C ILE A 207 -21.70 4.40 13.54
N THR A 208 -21.88 5.65 13.11
CA THR A 208 -21.52 6.04 11.75
C THR A 208 -20.03 5.77 11.64
N HIS A 209 -19.66 4.65 11.00
CA HIS A 209 -18.27 4.37 10.70
C HIS A 209 -17.69 5.58 9.99
N ASP A 210 -16.64 6.17 10.56
CA ASP A 210 -15.77 7.07 9.82
C ASP A 210 -15.48 6.40 8.48
N THR A 211 -15.66 7.15 7.41
CA THR A 211 -15.44 6.69 6.05
C THR A 211 -14.11 5.95 5.95
N PRO A 212 -14.09 4.64 5.63
CA PRO A 212 -12.88 3.84 5.70
C PRO A 212 -11.74 4.46 4.89
N ARG A 213 -10.64 4.75 5.58
CA ARG A 213 -9.42 5.29 4.99
C ARG A 213 -8.87 4.31 3.96
N ALA A 214 -8.70 4.78 2.73
CA ALA A 214 -8.32 3.91 1.63
C ALA A 214 -6.86 3.45 1.73
N ARG A 215 -6.58 2.31 1.11
CA ARG A 215 -5.23 1.75 1.02
C ARG A 215 -4.80 1.59 -0.41
N PHE A 216 -3.57 2.01 -0.66
CA PHE A 216 -2.85 1.74 -1.88
C PHE A 216 -2.02 0.47 -1.70
N SER A 217 -2.04 -0.39 -2.71
CA SER A 217 -1.15 -1.54 -2.82
C SER A 217 -0.49 -1.53 -4.19
N LYS A 218 0.76 -1.94 -4.25
CA LYS A 218 1.39 -2.26 -5.53
C LYS A 218 0.63 -3.42 -6.18
N GLY A 219 0.56 -3.41 -7.51
CA GLY A 219 0.12 -4.54 -8.32
C GLY A 219 1.21 -4.98 -9.31
N PRO A 220 1.02 -6.14 -9.96
CA PRO A 220 1.88 -6.59 -11.06
C PRO A 220 1.88 -5.60 -12.22
N MET A 221 2.88 -5.73 -13.11
CA MET A 221 3.00 -4.91 -14.33
C MET A 221 3.00 -3.38 -14.10
N GLY A 222 3.53 -2.93 -12.96
CA GLY A 222 3.62 -1.50 -12.65
C GLY A 222 2.26 -0.85 -12.42
N THR A 223 1.32 -1.57 -11.79
CA THR A 223 -0.01 -1.07 -11.44
C THR A 223 -0.09 -0.69 -9.96
N VAL A 224 -1.08 0.12 -9.60
CA VAL A 224 -1.50 0.38 -8.22
C VAL A 224 -2.96 0.00 -8.05
N ILE A 225 -3.25 -0.62 -6.92
CA ILE A 225 -4.59 -0.98 -6.48
C ILE A 225 -4.98 -0.08 -5.33
N TYR A 226 -6.19 0.45 -5.42
CA TYR A 226 -6.80 1.27 -4.39
C TYR A 226 -8.03 0.55 -3.86
N SER A 227 -8.17 0.48 -2.54
CA SER A 227 -9.35 -0.14 -1.93
C SER A 227 -9.72 0.54 -0.62
N ASN A 228 -11.01 0.77 -0.43
CA ASN A 228 -11.57 1.41 0.77
C ASN A 228 -12.77 0.65 1.35
N GLY A 229 -13.04 -0.60 0.92
CA GLY A 229 -14.20 -1.38 1.35
C GLY A 229 -15.50 -1.10 0.59
N VAL A 230 -15.63 0.09 -0.02
CA VAL A 230 -16.77 0.42 -0.89
C VAL A 230 -16.43 0.16 -2.34
N GLU A 231 -15.20 0.48 -2.75
CA GLU A 231 -14.70 0.28 -4.11
C GLU A 231 -13.27 -0.26 -4.12
N SER A 232 -12.98 -1.05 -5.15
CA SER A 232 -11.63 -1.51 -5.48
C SER A 232 -11.30 -1.07 -6.90
N LYS A 233 -10.25 -0.25 -7.03
CA LYS A 233 -9.84 0.41 -8.28
C LYS A 233 -8.42 0.00 -8.66
N ILE A 234 -8.12 0.11 -9.94
CA ILE A 234 -6.80 -0.13 -10.50
C ILE A 234 -6.39 1.02 -11.40
N TRP A 235 -5.10 1.36 -11.36
CA TRP A 235 -4.49 2.34 -12.24
C TRP A 235 -3.09 1.88 -12.65
N SER A 236 -2.71 2.13 -13.91
CA SER A 236 -1.42 1.68 -14.47
C SER A 236 -0.45 2.84 -14.74
N GLY A 237 -0.77 4.06 -14.30
CA GLY A 237 -0.06 5.26 -14.73
C GLY A 237 -0.61 5.86 -16.02
N ASP A 238 0.06 6.86 -16.56
CA ASP A 238 -0.32 7.53 -17.80
C ASP A 238 0.00 6.69 -19.05
N GLU A 239 0.90 5.69 -18.92
CA GLU A 239 1.34 4.82 -20.00
C GLU A 239 1.62 3.38 -19.55
N THR A 240 1.09 2.37 -20.22
CA THR A 240 1.40 0.97 -19.95
C THR A 240 1.62 0.20 -21.24
N LEU A 241 2.31 -0.93 -21.15
CA LEU A 241 2.53 -1.80 -22.32
C LEU A 241 1.18 -2.29 -22.87
N VAL A 242 1.09 -2.34 -24.20
CA VAL A 242 -0.10 -2.85 -24.88
C VAL A 242 -0.08 -4.37 -24.92
N ALA A 243 -1.26 -4.99 -24.84
CA ALA A 243 -1.39 -6.44 -24.90
C ALA A 243 -1.31 -7.00 -26.32
N ALA A 244 -1.61 -6.16 -27.33
CA ALA A 244 -1.47 -6.52 -28.73
C ALA A 244 -1.26 -5.29 -29.62
N PHE A 245 -0.51 -5.48 -30.71
CA PHE A 245 -0.45 -4.56 -31.85
C PHE A 245 -0.49 -5.35 -33.16
N ILE A 246 -1.51 -5.11 -33.98
CA ILE A 246 -1.73 -5.91 -35.20
C ILE A 246 -2.01 -4.99 -36.39
N SER A 247 -1.21 -5.05 -37.46
CA SER A 247 -1.51 -4.30 -38.70
C SER A 247 -2.56 -5.03 -39.53
N SER A 248 -3.35 -4.29 -40.31
CA SER A 248 -4.30 -4.83 -41.28
C SER A 248 -4.09 -4.19 -42.66
N ASP A 249 -4.17 -4.99 -43.72
CA ASP A 249 -4.05 -4.51 -45.10
C ASP A 249 -5.31 -3.75 -45.58
N ALA A 250 -6.42 -3.87 -44.83
CA ALA A 250 -7.69 -3.21 -45.10
C ALA A 250 -8.41 -2.80 -43.80
N ASP A 251 -9.48 -2.02 -43.94
CA ASP A 251 -10.34 -1.64 -42.81
C ASP A 251 -10.86 -2.88 -42.06
N VAL A 252 -10.91 -2.79 -40.73
CA VAL A 252 -11.29 -3.91 -39.87
C VAL A 252 -12.75 -3.76 -39.50
N THR A 253 -13.60 -4.58 -40.11
CA THR A 253 -15.02 -4.70 -39.74
C THR A 253 -15.17 -5.79 -38.70
N GLU A 254 -15.07 -7.05 -39.12
CA GLU A 254 -15.16 -8.23 -38.27
C GLU A 254 -13.87 -9.02 -38.15
N TYR A 255 -13.02 -8.98 -39.18
CA TYR A 255 -11.77 -9.73 -39.26
C TYR A 255 -10.62 -8.83 -39.67
N VAL A 256 -9.39 -9.25 -39.32
CA VAL A 256 -8.16 -8.59 -39.77
C VAL A 256 -7.79 -9.14 -41.15
N THR A 257 -7.49 -8.27 -42.11
CA THR A 257 -7.08 -8.69 -43.45
C THR A 257 -5.56 -8.79 -43.51
N ASN A 258 -5.02 -9.99 -43.75
CA ASN A 258 -3.57 -10.28 -43.77
C ASN A 258 -2.83 -9.74 -42.54
N GLY A 259 -3.41 -9.97 -41.35
CA GLY A 259 -2.88 -9.46 -40.09
C GLY A 259 -1.42 -9.80 -39.86
N LYS A 260 -0.63 -8.82 -39.41
CA LYS A 260 0.72 -9.06 -38.88
C LYS A 260 0.79 -8.59 -37.44
N ASP A 261 1.22 -9.48 -36.57
CA ASP A 261 1.41 -9.18 -35.16
C ASP A 261 2.79 -8.54 -34.95
N TYR A 262 2.80 -7.29 -34.46
CA TYR A 262 4.01 -6.56 -34.08
C TYR A 262 4.12 -6.33 -32.56
N THR A 263 3.38 -7.10 -31.75
CA THR A 263 3.29 -6.87 -30.30
C THR A 263 4.65 -6.90 -29.61
N GLU A 264 5.56 -7.79 -30.02
CA GLU A 264 6.90 -7.89 -29.42
C GLU A 264 7.78 -6.68 -29.81
N GLN A 265 7.68 -6.23 -31.05
CA GLN A 265 8.42 -5.08 -31.58
C GLN A 265 8.01 -3.80 -30.85
N VAL A 266 6.72 -3.55 -30.69
CA VAL A 266 6.23 -2.31 -30.07
C VAL A 266 6.27 -2.30 -28.54
N ASN A 267 6.55 -3.43 -27.89
CA ASN A 267 6.72 -3.50 -26.44
C ASN A 267 8.20 -3.50 -26.00
N ASN A 268 9.12 -3.27 -26.94
CA ASN A 268 10.54 -3.07 -26.65
C ASN A 268 10.94 -1.59 -26.81
N GLU A 269 12.21 -1.26 -26.51
CA GLU A 269 12.74 0.12 -26.55
C GLU A 269 13.69 0.36 -27.73
N PHE A 270 13.83 -0.59 -28.65
CA PHE A 270 14.79 -0.52 -29.76
C PHE A 270 14.21 0.23 -30.96
N SER A 271 14.74 1.42 -31.25
CA SER A 271 14.29 2.25 -32.38
C SER A 271 14.84 1.84 -33.76
N THR A 272 15.44 0.65 -33.89
CA THR A 272 15.97 0.20 -35.18
C THR A 272 14.83 -0.23 -36.10
N LEU A 273 14.99 -0.06 -37.43
CA LEU A 273 13.94 -0.42 -38.39
C LEU A 273 13.51 -1.89 -38.32
N ALA A 274 14.43 -2.81 -37.97
CA ALA A 274 14.13 -4.23 -37.83
C ALA A 274 13.28 -4.55 -36.58
N GLU A 275 13.33 -3.67 -35.58
CA GLU A 275 12.62 -3.79 -34.30
C GLU A 275 11.41 -2.86 -34.23
N SER A 276 10.93 -2.38 -35.39
CA SER A 276 9.80 -1.47 -35.48
C SER A 276 8.66 -2.04 -36.32
N ALA A 277 7.43 -1.74 -35.93
CA ALA A 277 6.23 -2.00 -36.69
C ALA A 277 6.14 -1.01 -37.87
N GLY A 278 6.29 -1.50 -39.08
CA GLY A 278 6.00 -0.71 -40.28
C GLY A 278 4.49 -0.65 -40.49
N VAL A 279 3.89 0.52 -40.32
CA VAL A 279 2.50 0.78 -40.70
C VAL A 279 2.51 1.54 -42.03
N SER A 280 2.01 0.93 -43.10
CA SER A 280 1.93 1.58 -44.40
C SER A 280 0.67 1.17 -45.14
N GLY A 281 0.01 2.15 -45.76
CA GLY A 281 -1.11 1.87 -46.66
C GLY A 281 -0.63 1.15 -47.93
N TYR A 282 -1.50 0.30 -48.50
CA TYR A 282 -1.26 -0.29 -49.81
C TYR A 282 -1.32 0.80 -50.90
N GLY A 283 -0.16 1.16 -51.46
CA GLY A 283 -0.02 2.18 -52.53
C GLY A 283 0.43 3.56 -52.05
N SER A 284 0.91 4.40 -52.98
CA SER A 284 1.36 5.78 -52.68
C SER A 284 0.17 6.64 -52.23
N GLY A 285 0.13 7.02 -50.95
CA GLY A 285 -0.97 7.78 -50.34
C GLY A 285 -2.10 6.93 -49.73
N GLY A 286 -1.90 5.61 -49.57
CA GLY A 286 -2.89 4.72 -48.96
C GLY A 286 -3.08 4.95 -47.45
N THR A 287 -4.25 4.56 -46.93
CA THR A 287 -4.54 4.52 -45.49
C THR A 287 -3.94 3.26 -44.88
N ALA A 288 -3.22 3.39 -43.78
CA ALA A 288 -2.77 2.29 -42.96
C ALA A 288 -3.78 2.02 -41.84
N TYR A 289 -4.07 0.75 -41.60
CA TYR A 289 -4.96 0.28 -40.54
C TYR A 289 -4.15 -0.58 -39.56
N PHE A 290 -4.30 -0.32 -38.26
CA PHE A 290 -3.71 -1.17 -37.25
C PHE A 290 -4.55 -1.14 -35.97
N LEU A 291 -4.48 -2.23 -35.22
CA LEU A 291 -5.21 -2.45 -33.98
C LEU A 291 -4.26 -2.36 -32.80
N VAL A 292 -4.71 -1.66 -31.76
CA VAL A 292 -4.05 -1.67 -30.44
C VAL A 292 -4.98 -2.36 -29.46
N GLY A 293 -4.51 -3.46 -28.87
CA GLY A 293 -5.22 -4.24 -27.89
C GLY A 293 -4.73 -3.94 -26.47
N THR A 294 -5.66 -3.71 -25.56
CA THR A 294 -5.39 -3.38 -24.15
C THR A 294 -6.16 -4.33 -23.22
N VAL A 295 -5.64 -4.52 -22.00
CA VAL A 295 -6.27 -5.37 -20.98
C VAL A 295 -7.43 -4.70 -20.25
N ARG A 296 -7.55 -3.38 -20.39
CA ARG A 296 -8.59 -2.53 -19.80
C ARG A 296 -8.95 -1.40 -20.75
N PRO A 297 -10.15 -0.82 -20.65
CA PRO A 297 -10.48 0.44 -21.30
C PRO A 297 -9.43 1.53 -21.06
N ALA A 298 -9.22 2.38 -22.06
CA ALA A 298 -8.14 3.36 -22.14
C ALA A 298 -8.69 4.79 -22.29
N SER A 299 -7.83 5.79 -22.09
CA SER A 299 -8.10 7.21 -22.36
C SER A 299 -7.08 7.86 -23.31
N GLY A 300 -6.17 7.05 -23.85
CA GLY A 300 -5.19 7.53 -24.81
C GLY A 300 -4.21 6.44 -25.21
N LEU A 301 -3.52 6.67 -26.32
CA LEU A 301 -2.45 5.82 -26.83
C LEU A 301 -1.24 6.70 -27.15
N SER A 302 -0.06 6.32 -26.66
CA SER A 302 1.20 6.97 -27.04
C SER A 302 1.93 6.14 -28.08
N PHE A 303 2.43 6.83 -29.11
CA PHE A 303 3.18 6.22 -30.20
C PHE A 303 4.56 6.83 -30.27
N TYR A 304 5.57 5.98 -30.37
CA TYR A 304 6.96 6.37 -30.54
C TYR A 304 7.48 5.87 -31.89
N VAL A 305 8.01 6.79 -32.68
CA VAL A 305 8.19 6.67 -34.13
C VAL A 305 9.68 6.64 -34.48
N SER A 306 10.12 5.57 -35.14
CA SER A 306 11.49 5.43 -35.64
C SER A 306 11.67 5.99 -37.05
N ALA A 307 10.58 6.05 -37.82
CA ALA A 307 10.51 6.75 -39.11
C ALA A 307 9.19 7.50 -39.24
N ALA A 308 9.28 8.84 -39.29
CA ALA A 308 8.13 9.74 -39.30
C ALA A 308 7.24 9.57 -40.55
N ASN A 309 5.94 9.75 -40.36
CA ASN A 309 5.01 9.91 -41.46
C ASN A 309 5.28 11.24 -42.19
N LEU A 310 5.51 11.19 -43.51
CA LEU A 310 5.81 12.36 -44.33
C LEU A 310 4.58 12.96 -45.03
N GLN A 311 3.38 12.38 -44.82
CA GLN A 311 2.15 12.92 -45.39
C GLN A 311 1.74 14.24 -44.73
N VAL A 312 1.39 15.22 -45.56
CA VAL A 312 0.99 16.57 -45.10
C VAL A 312 -0.50 16.59 -44.75
N ASN A 313 -0.86 17.29 -43.66
CA ASN A 313 -2.24 17.40 -43.15
C ASN A 313 -2.88 16.07 -42.74
N ASN A 314 -2.07 15.06 -42.44
CA ASN A 314 -2.56 13.78 -41.99
C ASN A 314 -2.95 13.81 -40.50
N LYS A 315 -3.92 12.98 -40.11
CA LYS A 315 -4.34 12.75 -38.74
C LYS A 315 -4.39 11.25 -38.47
N ILE A 316 -4.32 10.89 -37.20
CA ILE A 316 -4.66 9.55 -36.75
C ILE A 316 -6.09 9.59 -36.22
N GLU A 317 -6.93 8.71 -36.73
CA GLU A 317 -8.32 8.52 -36.30
C GLU A 317 -8.38 7.21 -35.52
N ILE A 318 -9.06 7.21 -34.38
CA ILE A 318 -9.15 6.07 -33.48
C ILE A 318 -10.61 5.73 -33.22
N SER A 319 -10.98 4.47 -33.41
CA SER A 319 -12.30 3.95 -33.08
C SER A 319 -12.19 2.87 -32.00
N GLU A 320 -13.11 2.83 -31.04
CA GLU A 320 -13.21 1.77 -30.04
C GLU A 320 -14.22 0.70 -30.44
N TRP A 321 -14.03 -0.53 -29.95
CA TRP A 321 -15.08 -1.54 -30.03
C TRP A 321 -16.09 -1.39 -28.88
N THR A 322 -17.35 -1.09 -29.22
CA THR A 322 -18.43 -0.87 -28.24
C THR A 322 -19.26 -2.12 -27.91
N GLY A 323 -18.94 -3.25 -28.55
CA GLY A 323 -19.74 -4.49 -28.47
C GLY A 323 -20.45 -4.79 -29.79
N PRO A 324 -21.30 -3.89 -30.32
CA PRO A 324 -21.96 -4.08 -31.62
C PRO A 324 -21.18 -3.61 -32.84
N ALA A 325 -20.38 -2.55 -32.69
CA ALA A 325 -19.67 -1.93 -33.80
C ALA A 325 -18.43 -1.16 -33.33
N TRP A 326 -17.58 -0.81 -34.28
CA TRP A 326 -16.55 0.21 -34.10
C TRP A 326 -17.21 1.59 -34.03
N SER A 327 -16.81 2.39 -33.05
CA SER A 327 -17.29 3.76 -32.84
C SER A 327 -16.12 4.71 -32.75
N ASP A 328 -16.16 5.79 -33.53
CA ASP A 328 -15.10 6.79 -33.56
C ASP A 328 -14.99 7.53 -32.23
N LEU A 329 -13.75 7.79 -31.82
CA LEU A 329 -13.41 8.62 -30.67
C LEU A 329 -13.10 10.03 -31.13
N ILE A 330 -13.16 10.99 -30.21
CA ILE A 330 -12.75 12.37 -30.47
C ILE A 330 -11.36 12.57 -29.89
N GLU A 331 -10.37 12.74 -30.76
CA GLU A 331 -8.96 12.90 -30.37
C GLU A 331 -8.59 14.36 -30.13
N THR A 332 -7.71 14.60 -29.15
CA THR A 332 -7.19 15.95 -28.86
C THR A 332 -5.78 16.20 -29.41
N ASP A 333 -5.07 15.16 -29.86
CA ASP A 333 -3.76 15.28 -30.54
C ASP A 333 -3.85 14.63 -31.92
N SER A 334 -3.34 15.30 -32.96
CA SER A 334 -3.53 14.93 -34.36
C SER A 334 -2.22 14.95 -35.16
N SER A 335 -1.09 14.62 -34.52
CA SER A 335 0.24 14.66 -35.16
C SER A 335 0.41 13.69 -36.33
N GLY A 336 -0.52 12.74 -36.54
CA GLY A 336 -0.52 11.83 -37.70
C GLY A 336 0.72 10.94 -37.79
N LEU A 337 1.37 10.66 -36.65
CA LEU A 337 2.64 9.93 -36.53
C LEU A 337 3.83 10.65 -37.18
N THR A 338 3.82 11.98 -37.20
CA THR A 338 4.97 12.80 -37.66
C THR A 338 6.09 12.88 -36.61
N VAL A 339 5.76 12.69 -35.33
CA VAL A 339 6.65 12.71 -34.16
C VAL A 339 6.09 11.79 -33.08
N ASP A 340 6.93 11.46 -32.09
CA ASP A 340 6.49 10.81 -30.85
C ASP A 340 5.42 11.66 -30.16
N GLY A 341 4.36 11.02 -29.65
CA GLY A 341 3.28 11.75 -29.00
C GLY A 341 2.15 10.87 -28.49
N LYS A 342 1.25 11.49 -27.72
CA LYS A 342 0.09 10.84 -27.10
C LYS A 342 -1.20 11.31 -27.75
N VAL A 343 -1.91 10.40 -28.39
CA VAL A 343 -3.28 10.61 -28.87
C VAL A 343 -4.23 10.38 -27.70
N SER A 344 -4.73 11.45 -27.09
CA SER A 344 -5.68 11.37 -25.97
C SER A 344 -7.13 11.47 -26.46
N PHE A 345 -8.03 10.78 -25.77
CA PHE A 345 -9.47 10.75 -26.01
C PHE A 345 -10.23 10.61 -24.69
N ALA A 346 -11.56 10.80 -24.71
CA ALA A 346 -12.37 10.60 -23.51
C ALA A 346 -12.26 9.14 -23.01
N SER A 347 -12.23 8.96 -21.69
CA SER A 347 -12.15 7.62 -21.10
C SER A 347 -13.25 6.69 -21.61
N THR A 348 -12.87 5.50 -22.06
CA THR A 348 -13.78 4.51 -22.63
C THR A 348 -14.27 3.47 -21.63
N VAL A 349 -14.06 3.69 -20.32
CA VAL A 349 -14.39 2.74 -19.24
C VAL A 349 -15.86 2.29 -19.28
N GLU A 350 -16.77 3.17 -19.65
CA GLU A 350 -18.20 2.88 -19.71
C GLU A 350 -18.65 2.29 -21.06
N THR A 351 -17.94 2.60 -22.15
CA THR A 351 -18.36 2.33 -23.53
C THR A 351 -17.68 1.11 -24.14
N SER A 352 -16.37 0.94 -23.93
CA SER A 352 -15.60 -0.14 -24.55
C SER A 352 -16.02 -1.51 -24.04
N LYS A 353 -15.95 -2.52 -24.91
CA LYS A 353 -16.21 -3.93 -24.58
C LYS A 353 -15.09 -4.80 -25.15
N PRO A 354 -14.78 -5.95 -24.51
CA PRO A 354 -13.77 -6.84 -25.04
C PRO A 354 -14.23 -7.49 -26.37
N LYS A 355 -13.37 -7.57 -27.38
CA LYS A 355 -13.57 -8.31 -28.64
C LYS A 355 -12.56 -9.45 -28.75
N TYR A 356 -13.02 -10.61 -29.23
CA TYR A 356 -12.13 -11.71 -29.57
C TYR A 356 -11.63 -11.49 -31.00
N LEU A 357 -10.34 -11.26 -31.17
CA LEU A 357 -9.68 -11.07 -32.46
C LEU A 357 -8.28 -11.70 -32.39
N GLU A 358 -7.86 -12.39 -33.45
CA GLU A 358 -6.51 -12.96 -33.59
C GLU A 358 -6.06 -13.79 -32.36
N GLY A 359 -6.98 -14.62 -31.83
CA GLY A 359 -6.68 -15.50 -30.69
C GLY A 359 -6.66 -14.81 -29.33
N ARG A 360 -7.04 -13.52 -29.24
CA ARG A 360 -6.99 -12.73 -28.01
C ARG A 360 -8.34 -12.07 -27.72
N LEU A 361 -8.75 -12.09 -26.46
CA LEU A 361 -9.90 -11.33 -25.98
C LEU A 361 -9.39 -10.05 -25.30
N LEU A 362 -9.48 -8.90 -25.97
CA LEU A 362 -8.93 -7.61 -25.50
C LEU A 362 -9.90 -6.45 -25.73
N TYR A 363 -9.64 -5.31 -25.09
CA TYR A 363 -10.26 -4.04 -25.47
C TYR A 363 -9.47 -3.46 -26.63
N TRP A 364 -10.11 -3.38 -27.80
CA TRP A 364 -9.45 -3.03 -29.05
C TRP A 364 -9.77 -1.62 -29.49
N TYR A 365 -8.73 -0.96 -30.01
CA TYR A 365 -8.80 0.35 -30.67
C TYR A 365 -8.28 0.19 -32.10
N LEU A 366 -9.12 0.56 -33.06
CA LEU A 366 -8.77 0.61 -34.47
C LEU A 366 -8.20 1.97 -34.80
N CYS A 367 -6.95 2.01 -35.24
CA CYS A 367 -6.26 3.23 -35.64
C CYS A 367 -6.16 3.29 -37.17
N GLN A 368 -6.48 4.46 -37.72
CA GLN A 368 -6.41 4.77 -39.14
C GLN A 368 -5.52 5.98 -39.37
N VAL A 369 -4.60 5.89 -40.32
CA VAL A 369 -3.64 6.98 -40.60
C VAL A 369 -3.30 7.01 -42.09
N GLN A 370 -3.30 8.20 -42.73
CA GLN A 370 -2.91 8.30 -44.14
C GLN A 370 -1.39 8.26 -44.27
N GLY A 371 -0.87 7.47 -45.22
CA GLY A 371 0.57 7.31 -45.44
C GLY A 371 1.17 6.16 -44.67
N GLY A 372 2.41 6.32 -44.21
CA GLY A 372 3.10 5.28 -43.46
C GLY A 372 4.20 5.80 -42.56
N ALA A 373 4.41 5.09 -41.46
CA ALA A 373 5.40 5.36 -40.42
C ALA A 373 5.99 4.04 -39.91
N SER A 374 7.13 4.12 -39.23
CA SER A 374 7.66 3.01 -38.44
C SER A 374 7.53 3.34 -36.96
N ILE A 375 6.88 2.47 -36.19
CA ILE A 375 6.60 2.65 -34.77
C ILE A 375 7.45 1.64 -33.99
N TYR A 376 8.27 2.11 -33.05
CA TYR A 376 9.11 1.22 -32.23
C TYR A 376 8.58 1.00 -30.83
N ASN A 377 7.67 1.85 -30.34
CA ASN A 377 7.02 1.62 -29.05
C ASN A 377 5.58 2.14 -29.06
N VAL A 378 4.67 1.41 -28.42
CA VAL A 378 3.28 1.81 -28.23
C VAL A 378 2.85 1.55 -26.79
N THR A 379 2.27 2.56 -26.16
CA THR A 379 1.77 2.47 -24.79
C THR A 379 0.33 2.96 -24.71
N ALA A 380 -0.39 2.53 -23.68
CA ALA A 380 -1.79 2.92 -23.44
C ALA A 380 -1.93 3.63 -22.10
N ASP A 381 -2.73 4.69 -22.08
CA ASP A 381 -3.20 5.32 -20.85
C ASP A 381 -4.41 4.56 -20.33
N LEU A 382 -4.23 3.79 -19.26
CA LEU A 382 -5.31 3.06 -18.60
C LEU A 382 -5.75 3.88 -17.39
N PRO A 383 -6.84 4.67 -17.51
CA PRO A 383 -7.26 5.59 -16.47
C PRO A 383 -7.68 4.85 -15.22
N TRP A 384 -7.81 5.59 -14.12
CA TRP A 384 -8.31 5.07 -12.85
C TRP A 384 -9.71 4.48 -13.02
N GLN A 385 -9.84 3.17 -12.81
CA GLN A 385 -11.07 2.45 -13.15
C GLN A 385 -11.31 1.26 -12.22
N ASN A 386 -12.50 0.65 -12.32
CA ASN A 386 -12.81 -0.58 -11.61
C ASN A 386 -11.90 -1.71 -12.06
N LEU A 387 -11.68 -2.68 -11.16
CA LEU A 387 -11.10 -3.95 -11.54
C LEU A 387 -12.01 -4.62 -12.58
N VAL A 388 -11.40 -5.12 -13.65
CA VAL A 388 -12.05 -5.90 -14.69
C VAL A 388 -11.41 -7.28 -14.75
N ASP A 389 -12.10 -8.20 -15.40
CA ASP A 389 -11.56 -9.51 -15.73
C ASP A 389 -11.43 -9.67 -17.24
N ILE A 390 -10.39 -10.39 -17.63
CA ILE A 390 -10.10 -10.78 -18.99
C ILE A 390 -9.76 -12.26 -19.03
N TRP A 391 -9.94 -12.86 -20.19
CA TRP A 391 -9.76 -14.29 -20.35
C TRP A 391 -8.34 -14.74 -19.97
N ASP A 392 -8.24 -15.80 -19.16
CA ASP A 392 -7.00 -16.44 -18.71
C ASP A 392 -6.18 -17.12 -19.83
N LEU A 393 -6.59 -16.97 -21.10
CA LEU A 393 -6.01 -17.63 -22.28
C LEU A 393 -6.10 -19.17 -22.24
N VAL A 394 -6.86 -19.74 -21.32
CA VAL A 394 -7.09 -21.18 -21.23
C VAL A 394 -8.46 -21.49 -21.79
N TYR A 395 -8.49 -22.24 -22.89
CA TYR A 395 -9.73 -22.73 -23.45
C TYR A 395 -10.43 -23.72 -22.52
N ARG A 396 -11.75 -23.65 -22.42
CA ARG A 396 -12.57 -24.62 -21.70
C ARG A 396 -12.96 -25.75 -22.63
N ALA A 397 -12.64 -26.99 -22.27
CA ALA A 397 -13.11 -28.15 -23.02
C ALA A 397 -14.63 -28.34 -22.82
N PRO A 398 -15.39 -28.71 -23.87
CA PRO A 398 -16.78 -29.06 -23.73
C PRO A 398 -16.93 -30.36 -22.92
N ILE A 399 -17.79 -30.35 -21.90
CA ILE A 399 -18.20 -31.56 -21.17
C ILE A 399 -19.27 -32.35 -21.92
N THR A 400 -19.94 -31.73 -22.89
CA THR A 400 -20.80 -32.44 -23.85
C THR A 400 -20.87 -31.69 -25.18
N PHE A 401 -21.06 -32.45 -26.25
CA PHE A 401 -21.40 -31.94 -27.57
C PHE A 401 -22.43 -32.87 -28.23
N GLN A 402 -23.63 -32.35 -28.48
CA GLN A 402 -24.75 -33.12 -29.04
C GLN A 402 -25.30 -32.44 -30.29
N ALA A 403 -25.37 -33.17 -31.40
CA ALA A 403 -26.06 -32.72 -32.61
C ALA A 403 -27.48 -33.30 -32.63
N SER A 404 -28.51 -32.45 -32.69
CA SER A 404 -29.91 -32.88 -32.77
C SER A 404 -30.35 -32.99 -34.22
N ARG A 405 -30.72 -34.18 -34.69
CA ARG A 405 -31.30 -34.43 -36.02
C ARG A 405 -32.71 -35.00 -35.89
N SER A 406 -33.72 -34.26 -36.35
CA SER A 406 -35.12 -34.70 -36.25
C SER A 406 -35.52 -35.12 -34.83
N GLN A 407 -35.06 -34.37 -33.83
CA GLN A 407 -35.26 -34.58 -32.39
C GLN A 407 -34.47 -35.76 -31.75
N ASN A 408 -33.61 -36.45 -32.51
CA ASN A 408 -32.66 -37.42 -31.95
C ASN A 408 -31.31 -36.76 -31.71
N TYR A 409 -30.65 -37.07 -30.59
CA TYR A 409 -29.34 -36.53 -30.25
C TYR A 409 -28.23 -37.53 -30.60
N GLU A 410 -27.22 -37.05 -31.31
CA GLU A 410 -25.97 -37.74 -31.62
C GLU A 410 -24.86 -37.15 -30.74
N ASP A 411 -24.20 -38.00 -29.96
CA ASP A 411 -23.11 -37.59 -29.06
C ASP A 411 -21.79 -37.60 -29.82
N TRP A 412 -21.15 -36.43 -29.89
CA TRP A 412 -19.83 -36.25 -30.50
C TRP A 412 -18.81 -35.69 -29.50
N THR A 413 -19.09 -35.83 -28.20
CA THR A 413 -18.27 -35.22 -27.12
C THR A 413 -16.82 -35.67 -27.17
N SER A 414 -16.54 -36.94 -27.44
CA SER A 414 -15.17 -37.47 -27.57
C SER A 414 -14.45 -36.93 -28.80
N ASP A 415 -15.20 -36.81 -29.89
CA ASP A 415 -14.69 -36.49 -31.23
C ASP A 415 -14.24 -35.04 -31.29
N VAL A 416 -14.96 -34.12 -30.64
CA VAL A 416 -14.60 -32.69 -30.61
C VAL A 416 -13.56 -32.30 -29.56
N ASN A 417 -13.20 -33.24 -28.67
CA ASN A 417 -12.19 -33.02 -27.61
C ASN A 417 -10.80 -33.55 -27.99
N THR A 418 -10.70 -34.33 -29.08
CA THR A 418 -9.47 -34.98 -29.52
C THR A 418 -8.99 -34.35 -30.81
N SER A 419 -7.70 -34.00 -30.93
CA SER A 419 -7.15 -33.53 -32.21
C SER A 419 -7.32 -34.59 -33.30
N SER A 420 -7.86 -34.19 -34.43
CA SER A 420 -7.74 -34.96 -35.66
C SER A 420 -6.28 -34.99 -36.18
N SER A 421 -6.03 -35.86 -37.15
CA SER A 421 -4.78 -35.86 -37.93
C SER A 421 -5.08 -36.16 -39.40
N ASP A 422 -4.17 -35.79 -40.30
CA ASP A 422 -4.30 -36.05 -41.74
C ASP A 422 -4.56 -37.53 -42.09
N LEU A 423 -4.11 -38.45 -41.23
CA LEU A 423 -4.29 -39.90 -41.41
C LEU A 423 -5.58 -40.43 -40.79
N TYR A 424 -6.14 -39.72 -39.81
CA TYR A 424 -7.34 -40.09 -39.05
C TYR A 424 -8.14 -38.83 -38.73
N PRO A 425 -8.96 -38.33 -39.68
CA PRO A 425 -9.87 -37.22 -39.39
C PRO A 425 -10.92 -37.71 -38.39
N ILE A 426 -10.98 -37.04 -37.24
CA ILE A 426 -11.97 -37.25 -36.18
C ILE A 426 -12.65 -35.90 -36.02
N GLY A 427 -13.98 -35.88 -35.91
CA GLY A 427 -14.72 -34.63 -35.75
C GLY A 427 -16.22 -34.85 -35.81
N ALA A 428 -16.97 -33.91 -35.25
CA ALA A 428 -18.43 -33.94 -35.29
C ALA A 428 -18.95 -33.63 -36.69
N GLU A 429 -19.65 -34.59 -37.29
CA GLU A 429 -20.33 -34.42 -38.56
C GLU A 429 -21.65 -33.66 -38.36
N VAL A 430 -21.65 -32.35 -38.64
CA VAL A 430 -22.82 -31.47 -38.47
C VAL A 430 -23.46 -31.04 -39.81
N GLY A 431 -22.90 -31.49 -40.94
CA GLY A 431 -23.53 -31.31 -42.26
C GLY A 431 -24.96 -31.86 -42.30
N GLY A 432 -25.86 -31.19 -43.04
CA GLY A 432 -27.26 -31.61 -43.21
C GLY A 432 -28.21 -31.29 -42.05
N LEU A 433 -27.76 -30.62 -40.98
CA LEU A 433 -28.66 -30.10 -39.94
C LEU A 433 -29.61 -29.06 -40.55
N LYS A 434 -30.92 -29.23 -40.38
CA LYS A 434 -31.98 -28.32 -40.88
C LYS A 434 -32.18 -27.14 -39.93
N SER A 435 -32.95 -26.13 -40.33
CA SER A 435 -33.33 -25.00 -39.46
C SER A 435 -34.15 -25.37 -38.21
N THR A 436 -34.70 -26.60 -38.18
CA THR A 436 -35.40 -27.17 -37.01
C THR A 436 -34.48 -27.98 -36.09
N ASP A 437 -33.29 -28.29 -36.55
CA ASP A 437 -32.23 -29.00 -35.83
C ASP A 437 -31.36 -28.00 -35.03
N HIS A 438 -30.53 -28.50 -34.12
CA HIS A 438 -29.64 -27.65 -33.30
C HIS A 438 -28.43 -28.43 -32.77
N ILE A 439 -27.40 -27.69 -32.37
CA ILE A 439 -26.28 -28.23 -31.58
C ILE A 439 -26.51 -27.84 -30.12
N ILE A 440 -26.22 -28.74 -29.18
CA ILE A 440 -26.08 -28.39 -27.75
C ILE A 440 -24.65 -28.66 -27.33
N VAL A 441 -23.97 -27.62 -26.86
CA VAL A 441 -22.63 -27.72 -26.27
C VAL A 441 -22.73 -27.37 -24.78
N GLY A 442 -22.12 -28.18 -23.93
CA GLY A 442 -22.09 -27.93 -22.49
C GLY A 442 -20.67 -27.68 -21.98
N PHE A 443 -20.54 -26.78 -21.00
CA PHE A 443 -19.29 -26.45 -20.32
C PHE A 443 -19.50 -26.43 -18.80
N GLU A 444 -18.44 -26.68 -18.03
CA GLU A 444 -18.49 -26.56 -16.56
C GLU A 444 -18.76 -25.12 -16.10
N ASN A 445 -18.21 -24.16 -16.85
CA ASN A 445 -18.28 -22.74 -16.56
C ASN A 445 -19.12 -22.00 -17.61
N ARG A 446 -19.58 -20.80 -17.25
CA ARG A 446 -20.24 -19.89 -18.19
C ARG A 446 -19.23 -19.48 -19.28
N VAL A 447 -19.65 -19.45 -20.53
CA VAL A 447 -18.83 -19.02 -21.68
C VAL A 447 -19.54 -17.90 -22.43
N GLN A 448 -18.76 -17.01 -23.04
CA GLN A 448 -19.25 -15.90 -23.87
C GLN A 448 -18.97 -16.13 -25.37
N ALA A 449 -18.13 -17.12 -25.68
CA ALA A 449 -17.84 -17.53 -27.04
C ALA A 449 -17.49 -19.02 -27.11
N ILE A 450 -17.72 -19.62 -28.28
CA ILE A 450 -17.37 -20.99 -28.61
C ILE A 450 -16.50 -20.95 -29.86
N TYR A 451 -15.26 -21.40 -29.75
CA TYR A 451 -14.34 -21.54 -30.87
C TYR A 451 -14.51 -22.91 -31.52
N PHE A 452 -14.64 -22.90 -32.85
CA PHE A 452 -14.77 -24.08 -33.69
C PHE A 452 -13.55 -24.18 -34.59
N ASP A 453 -12.84 -25.30 -34.49
CA ASP A 453 -11.84 -25.69 -35.48
C ASP A 453 -12.53 -26.57 -36.54
N ILE A 454 -12.44 -26.18 -37.81
CA ILE A 454 -13.24 -26.76 -38.90
C ILE A 454 -12.31 -27.48 -39.87
N LEU A 455 -12.48 -28.80 -39.99
CA LEU A 455 -11.74 -29.63 -40.95
C LEU A 455 -12.29 -29.51 -42.37
N SER A 456 -13.60 -29.37 -42.48
CA SER A 456 -14.30 -29.18 -43.74
C SER A 456 -15.46 -28.23 -43.51
N GLY A 457 -15.40 -27.07 -44.14
CA GLY A 457 -16.37 -25.99 -43.96
C GLY A 457 -17.55 -26.08 -44.92
N ASN A 458 -18.59 -25.30 -44.63
CA ASN A 458 -19.75 -25.15 -45.50
C ASN A 458 -19.38 -24.34 -46.75
N THR A 459 -19.66 -24.87 -47.94
CA THR A 459 -19.35 -24.24 -49.24
C THR A 459 -20.57 -23.71 -49.98
N GLU A 460 -21.77 -23.83 -49.39
CA GLU A 460 -23.02 -23.40 -50.01
C GLU A 460 -23.62 -22.17 -49.30
N GLY A 461 -23.91 -21.12 -50.07
CA GLY A 461 -24.37 -19.83 -49.55
C GLY A 461 -25.78 -19.90 -48.94
N PHE A 462 -25.86 -19.81 -47.61
CA PHE A 462 -27.10 -19.66 -46.85
C PHE A 462 -27.09 -18.35 -46.06
N GLY A 463 -28.25 -17.86 -45.60
CA GLY A 463 -28.34 -16.60 -44.85
C GLY A 463 -27.81 -16.70 -43.41
N PRO A 464 -27.25 -15.60 -42.84
CA PRO A 464 -26.36 -15.58 -41.67
C PRO A 464 -27.06 -15.65 -40.30
N ASN A 465 -28.20 -16.33 -40.17
CA ASN A 465 -28.94 -16.35 -38.90
C ASN A 465 -28.45 -17.48 -37.98
N THR A 466 -27.26 -17.33 -37.40
CA THR A 466 -26.80 -18.14 -36.27
C THR A 466 -27.41 -17.58 -34.98
N VAL A 467 -28.16 -18.40 -34.25
CA VAL A 467 -28.81 -18.01 -32.98
C VAL A 467 -28.29 -18.90 -31.87
N ILE A 468 -27.70 -18.28 -30.86
CA ILE A 468 -27.27 -18.94 -29.63
C ILE A 468 -28.33 -18.72 -28.56
N SER A 469 -28.67 -19.76 -27.82
CA SER A 469 -29.62 -19.70 -26.71
C SER A 469 -29.01 -20.27 -25.44
N THR A 470 -29.21 -19.57 -24.33
CA THR A 470 -28.79 -19.97 -22.98
C THR A 470 -29.98 -20.45 -22.16
N TRP A 471 -29.71 -21.25 -21.13
CA TRP A 471 -30.74 -21.75 -20.22
C TRP A 471 -31.00 -20.73 -19.10
N ASN A 472 -32.23 -20.24 -18.99
CA ASN A 472 -32.62 -19.26 -17.96
C ASN A 472 -33.22 -19.89 -16.69
N GLY A 473 -33.05 -21.21 -16.51
CA GLY A 473 -33.67 -21.97 -15.41
C GLY A 473 -35.00 -22.62 -15.78
N THR A 474 -35.70 -22.14 -16.83
CA THR A 474 -37.00 -22.69 -17.27
C THR A 474 -37.03 -23.07 -18.75
N ALA A 475 -36.35 -22.31 -19.61
CA ALA A 475 -36.32 -22.52 -21.05
C ALA A 475 -34.99 -22.06 -21.65
N TYR A 476 -34.72 -22.49 -22.88
CA TYR A 476 -33.68 -21.89 -23.71
C TYR A 476 -34.18 -20.56 -24.27
N VAL A 477 -33.44 -19.47 -24.01
CA VAL A 477 -33.75 -18.11 -24.47
C VAL A 477 -32.59 -17.60 -25.32
N ALA A 478 -32.88 -16.88 -26.41
CA ALA A 478 -31.86 -16.33 -27.28
C ALA A 478 -30.94 -15.36 -26.53
N SER A 479 -29.63 -15.54 -26.70
CA SER A 479 -28.58 -14.76 -26.05
C SER A 479 -28.16 -13.59 -26.95
N GLY A 480 -28.81 -12.43 -26.78
CA GLY A 480 -28.39 -11.15 -27.39
C GLY A 480 -28.07 -11.20 -28.89
N THR A 481 -27.20 -10.30 -29.33
CA THR A 481 -26.63 -10.31 -30.68
C THR A 481 -25.54 -11.38 -30.76
N THR A 482 -25.63 -12.25 -31.77
CA THR A 482 -24.60 -13.26 -32.06
C THR A 482 -23.66 -12.72 -33.15
N TYR A 483 -22.36 -12.86 -32.92
CA TYR A 483 -21.28 -12.55 -33.84
C TYR A 483 -20.66 -13.87 -34.28
N ASP A 484 -20.63 -14.12 -35.60
CA ASP A 484 -20.23 -15.39 -36.17
C ASP A 484 -18.93 -15.24 -36.95
N ALA A 485 -17.80 -15.50 -36.29
CA ALA A 485 -16.49 -15.49 -36.92
C ALA A 485 -16.18 -16.80 -37.69
N THR A 486 -17.12 -17.76 -37.71
CA THR A 486 -16.99 -19.00 -38.49
C THR A 486 -17.51 -18.86 -39.91
N GLY A 487 -18.10 -17.70 -40.23
CA GLY A 487 -18.55 -17.33 -41.57
C GLY A 487 -17.43 -17.36 -42.61
N ASP A 488 -17.71 -17.68 -43.87
CA ASP A 488 -16.75 -17.45 -44.97
C ASP A 488 -16.29 -15.98 -45.08
N ILE A 489 -15.33 -15.66 -45.96
CA ILE A 489 -14.74 -14.30 -46.12
C ILE A 489 -15.80 -13.21 -46.36
N ALA A 490 -16.99 -13.58 -46.88
CA ALA A 490 -18.10 -12.65 -47.09
C ALA A 490 -19.07 -12.54 -45.89
N GLY A 491 -18.85 -13.33 -44.83
CA GLY A 491 -19.70 -13.41 -43.63
C GLY A 491 -21.08 -14.00 -43.92
N VAL A 492 -21.23 -14.71 -45.03
CA VAL A 492 -22.55 -15.18 -45.51
C VAL A 492 -22.80 -16.59 -45.00
N THR A 493 -21.79 -17.46 -45.04
CA THR A 493 -21.97 -18.91 -44.81
C THR A 493 -21.43 -19.34 -43.44
N PRO A 494 -22.27 -19.64 -42.42
CA PRO A 494 -21.77 -20.08 -41.11
C PRO A 494 -21.01 -21.41 -41.21
N LEU A 495 -20.01 -21.60 -40.36
CA LEU A 495 -19.08 -22.74 -40.36
C LEU A 495 -18.33 -22.92 -41.71
N GLY A 496 -18.08 -21.83 -42.45
CA GLY A 496 -17.26 -21.82 -43.66
C GLY A 496 -15.75 -21.86 -43.37
N GLN A 497 -15.33 -21.38 -42.19
CA GLN A 497 -13.93 -21.37 -41.74
C GLN A 497 -13.82 -21.55 -40.22
N THR A 498 -12.64 -21.96 -39.75
CA THR A 498 -12.29 -21.98 -38.32
C THR A 498 -12.46 -20.58 -37.71
N GLY A 499 -13.13 -20.49 -36.56
CA GLY A 499 -13.43 -19.21 -35.92
C GLY A 499 -14.26 -19.33 -34.65
N ALA A 500 -14.59 -18.20 -34.04
CA ALA A 500 -15.40 -18.15 -32.82
C ALA A 500 -16.83 -17.66 -33.06
N LEU A 501 -17.81 -18.35 -32.49
CA LEU A 501 -19.15 -17.83 -32.28
C LEU A 501 -19.19 -17.09 -30.95
N LYS A 502 -19.53 -15.80 -30.94
CA LYS A 502 -19.58 -14.95 -29.74
C LYS A 502 -20.97 -14.34 -29.56
N TRP A 503 -21.36 -14.06 -28.32
CA TRP A 503 -22.57 -13.31 -28.00
C TRP A 503 -22.35 -12.46 -26.75
N ASP A 504 -23.31 -11.59 -26.46
CA ASP A 504 -23.36 -10.89 -25.17
C ASP A 504 -24.01 -11.82 -24.13
N PRO A 505 -23.25 -12.38 -23.17
CA PRO A 505 -23.79 -13.33 -22.21
C PRO A 505 -24.83 -12.64 -21.31
N PRO A 506 -25.90 -13.34 -20.89
CA PRO A 506 -26.83 -12.80 -19.90
C PRO A 506 -26.13 -12.46 -18.58
N SER A 507 -26.81 -11.73 -17.69
CA SER A 507 -26.30 -11.59 -16.32
C SER A 507 -26.31 -12.94 -15.60
N LYS A 508 -25.48 -13.07 -14.55
CA LYS A 508 -25.38 -14.33 -13.77
C LYS A 508 -26.72 -14.77 -13.17
N GLU A 509 -27.62 -13.82 -12.90
CA GLU A 509 -28.96 -14.05 -12.36
C GLU A 509 -29.94 -14.60 -13.42
N ASN A 510 -29.57 -14.57 -14.70
CA ASN A 510 -30.42 -14.96 -15.83
C ASN A 510 -29.89 -16.15 -16.63
N GLU A 511 -28.73 -16.71 -16.25
CA GLU A 511 -28.12 -17.87 -16.88
C GLU A 511 -27.81 -18.93 -15.83
N PHE A 512 -28.40 -20.11 -15.97
CA PHE A 512 -28.35 -21.17 -14.97
C PHE A 512 -27.75 -22.45 -15.55
N SER A 513 -27.02 -23.17 -14.71
CA SER A 513 -26.64 -24.54 -15.02
C SER A 513 -27.85 -25.49 -14.92
N GLN A 514 -27.76 -26.63 -15.60
CA GLN A 514 -28.78 -27.69 -15.56
C GLN A 514 -28.11 -29.07 -15.60
N TYR A 515 -28.90 -30.13 -15.41
CA TYR A 515 -28.43 -31.50 -15.61
C TYR A 515 -28.97 -32.03 -16.93
N LEU A 516 -28.09 -32.28 -17.89
CA LEU A 516 -28.46 -32.72 -19.24
C LEU A 516 -27.41 -33.71 -19.77
N PHE A 517 -27.86 -34.75 -20.48
CA PHE A 517 -26.98 -35.80 -21.03
C PHE A 517 -26.06 -36.48 -20.00
N GLY A 518 -26.52 -36.59 -18.75
CA GLY A 518 -25.77 -37.25 -17.68
C GLY A 518 -24.72 -36.37 -16.98
N VAL A 519 -24.56 -35.11 -17.39
CA VAL A 519 -23.58 -34.17 -16.83
C VAL A 519 -24.25 -32.88 -16.31
N TYR A 520 -23.60 -32.19 -15.38
CA TYR A 520 -24.05 -30.91 -14.82
C TYR A 520 -23.18 -29.77 -15.34
N GLY A 521 -23.78 -28.71 -15.85
CA GLY A 521 -23.05 -27.56 -16.39
C GLY A 521 -23.94 -26.52 -17.05
N TYR A 522 -23.31 -25.58 -17.75
CA TYR A 522 -23.97 -24.56 -18.57
C TYR A 522 -24.06 -25.03 -20.01
N PHE A 523 -25.26 -25.01 -20.59
CA PHE A 523 -25.51 -25.57 -21.92
C PHE A 523 -26.02 -24.49 -22.87
N TYR A 524 -25.45 -24.49 -24.07
CA TYR A 524 -25.71 -23.51 -25.12
C TYR A 524 -26.31 -24.23 -26.31
N LYS A 525 -27.50 -23.78 -26.73
CA LYS A 525 -28.20 -24.29 -27.91
C LYS A 525 -27.91 -23.39 -29.11
N ILE A 526 -27.32 -23.95 -30.15
CA ILE A 526 -26.94 -23.24 -31.37
C ILE A 526 -27.86 -23.69 -32.50
N LYS A 527 -28.54 -22.73 -33.13
CA LYS A 527 -29.42 -22.93 -34.28
C LYS A 527 -28.92 -22.13 -35.47
N TYR A 528 -29.05 -22.71 -36.65
CA TYR A 528 -28.73 -22.05 -37.91
C TYR A 528 -30.01 -21.80 -38.70
N GLY A 529 -30.10 -20.66 -39.39
CA GLY A 529 -31.30 -20.24 -40.12
C GLY A 529 -31.64 -21.10 -41.35
N GLY A 530 -30.70 -21.90 -41.83
CA GLY A 530 -30.84 -22.77 -43.01
C GLY A 530 -30.37 -24.20 -42.75
N THR A 531 -30.37 -25.02 -43.80
CA THR A 531 -29.75 -26.35 -43.73
C THR A 531 -28.25 -26.21 -43.93
N LEU A 532 -27.43 -26.70 -43.00
CA LEU A 532 -25.97 -26.73 -43.19
C LEU A 532 -25.63 -27.64 -44.39
N GLY A 533 -24.80 -27.14 -45.31
CA GLY A 533 -24.53 -27.77 -46.61
C GLY A 533 -24.08 -29.23 -46.53
N GLY A 534 -24.44 -29.98 -47.58
CA GLY A 534 -24.04 -31.38 -47.82
C GLY A 534 -25.09 -32.19 -48.58
N THR A 535 -25.13 -32.06 -49.91
CA THR A 535 -25.98 -32.90 -50.79
C THR A 535 -25.23 -34.08 -51.44
N ASP A 536 -23.93 -34.23 -51.21
CA ASP A 536 -23.14 -35.27 -51.88
C ASP A 536 -22.68 -36.36 -50.91
N ALA A 537 -23.13 -37.59 -51.17
CA ALA A 537 -23.14 -38.72 -50.23
C ALA A 537 -21.75 -39.22 -49.78
N LYS A 538 -20.63 -38.56 -50.15
CA LYS A 538 -19.27 -38.97 -49.75
C LYS A 538 -18.22 -37.87 -49.55
N LYS A 539 -18.48 -36.56 -49.78
CA LYS A 539 -17.39 -35.54 -49.74
C LYS A 539 -17.73 -34.08 -49.34
N SER A 540 -18.90 -33.76 -48.79
CA SER A 540 -19.22 -32.35 -48.45
C SER A 540 -19.98 -32.21 -47.14
N ALA A 541 -19.46 -32.81 -46.06
CA ALA A 541 -20.01 -32.62 -44.73
C ALA A 541 -19.29 -31.47 -44.02
N VAL A 542 -20.04 -30.60 -43.34
CA VAL A 542 -19.45 -29.69 -42.36
C VAL A 542 -18.94 -30.54 -41.19
N ILE A 543 -17.62 -30.55 -40.97
CA ILE A 543 -16.95 -31.34 -39.93
C ILE A 543 -16.23 -30.40 -38.98
N ILE A 544 -16.61 -30.47 -37.70
CA ILE A 544 -15.97 -29.73 -36.62
C ILE A 544 -14.95 -30.66 -35.95
N ASP A 545 -13.68 -30.28 -35.98
CA ASP A 545 -12.58 -31.02 -35.34
C ASP A 545 -12.56 -30.77 -33.84
N ARG A 546 -12.46 -29.50 -33.45
CA ARG A 546 -12.25 -29.12 -32.05
C ARG A 546 -13.22 -28.03 -31.64
N VAL A 547 -13.68 -28.13 -30.40
CA VAL A 547 -14.58 -27.16 -29.81
C VAL A 547 -13.99 -26.68 -28.50
N TYR A 548 -13.98 -25.37 -28.31
CA TYR A 548 -13.52 -24.75 -27.07
C TYR A 548 -14.47 -23.65 -26.62
N GLY A 549 -14.64 -23.51 -25.31
CA GLY A 549 -15.35 -22.42 -24.68
C GLY A 549 -14.38 -21.33 -24.21
N ILE A 550 -14.75 -20.07 -24.41
CA ILE A 550 -14.07 -18.92 -23.83
C ILE A 550 -14.93 -18.42 -22.66
N PRO A 551 -14.42 -18.44 -21.41
CA PRO A 551 -15.21 -18.13 -20.23
C PRO A 551 -15.77 -16.70 -20.26
N VAL A 552 -16.95 -16.51 -19.67
CA VAL A 552 -17.48 -15.17 -19.36
C VAL A 552 -16.55 -14.51 -18.34
N PRO A 553 -16.19 -13.22 -18.47
CA PRO A 553 -15.37 -12.56 -17.48
C PRO A 553 -16.12 -12.45 -16.16
N VAL A 554 -15.43 -12.77 -15.06
CA VAL A 554 -15.91 -12.63 -13.70
C VAL A 554 -15.85 -11.16 -13.31
N LYS A 555 -16.86 -10.62 -12.63
CA LYS A 555 -16.75 -9.26 -12.09
C LYS A 555 -16.01 -9.31 -10.74
N PRO A 556 -14.81 -8.72 -10.60
CA PRO A 556 -14.16 -8.65 -9.29
C PRO A 556 -15.00 -7.79 -8.33
N TYR A 557 -15.06 -8.20 -7.06
CA TYR A 557 -15.81 -7.45 -6.05
C TYR A 557 -14.95 -6.37 -5.39
N ASN A 558 -15.61 -5.53 -4.60
CA ASN A 558 -14.95 -4.53 -3.77
C ASN A 558 -14.58 -5.13 -2.42
N PHE A 559 -13.37 -4.85 -1.95
CA PHE A 559 -12.80 -5.38 -0.72
C PHE A 559 -12.29 -4.25 0.18
N LYS A 560 -12.16 -4.53 1.47
CA LYS A 560 -11.70 -3.57 2.48
C LYS A 560 -10.34 -2.97 2.13
N PHE A 561 -9.40 -3.83 1.74
CA PHE A 561 -8.06 -3.41 1.32
C PHE A 561 -7.46 -4.40 0.32
N ALA A 562 -6.37 -3.99 -0.34
CA ALA A 562 -5.57 -4.85 -1.18
C ALA A 562 -4.16 -5.02 -0.61
N THR A 563 -3.50 -6.13 -0.95
CA THR A 563 -2.08 -6.37 -0.68
C THR A 563 -1.44 -7.07 -1.88
N PHE A 564 -0.12 -7.04 -1.94
CA PHE A 564 0.67 -7.67 -3.00
C PHE A 564 1.33 -8.94 -2.46
N TYR A 565 1.14 -10.06 -3.15
CA TYR A 565 1.78 -11.31 -2.78
C TYR A 565 2.12 -12.13 -4.02
N LYS A 566 3.37 -12.59 -4.13
CA LYS A 566 3.84 -13.50 -5.22
C LYS A 566 3.43 -13.03 -6.63
N ASN A 567 3.60 -11.75 -6.94
CA ASN A 567 3.17 -11.14 -8.21
C ASN A 567 1.67 -11.29 -8.51
N ARG A 568 0.84 -11.29 -7.47
CA ARG A 568 -0.62 -11.28 -7.54
C ARG A 568 -1.16 -10.12 -6.70
N ILE A 569 -2.32 -9.63 -7.09
CA ILE A 569 -3.15 -8.78 -6.26
C ILE A 569 -3.97 -9.69 -5.36
N PHE A 570 -3.95 -9.41 -4.07
CA PHE A 570 -4.80 -10.03 -3.07
C PHE A 570 -5.79 -8.98 -2.59
N LEU A 571 -7.08 -9.22 -2.77
CA LEU A 571 -8.18 -8.39 -2.26
C LEU A 571 -8.68 -9.01 -0.96
N CYS A 572 -8.63 -8.25 0.13
CA CYS A 572 -8.81 -8.76 1.49
C CYS A 572 -10.02 -8.13 2.18
N GLY A 573 -10.88 -8.96 2.76
CA GLY A 573 -12.07 -8.54 3.50
C GLY A 573 -13.26 -8.21 2.60
N TYR A 574 -14.02 -9.24 2.20
CA TYR A 574 -15.23 -9.08 1.38
C TYR A 574 -16.45 -8.73 2.24
N LEU A 575 -16.74 -7.44 2.38
CA LEU A 575 -17.77 -6.94 3.29
C LEU A 575 -19.20 -7.23 2.80
N LYS A 576 -19.46 -7.06 1.50
CA LYS A 576 -20.81 -7.19 0.93
C LYS A 576 -21.37 -8.61 1.01
N GLY A 577 -20.50 -9.63 0.96
CA GLY A 577 -20.90 -11.03 1.04
C GLY A 577 -21.08 -11.58 2.45
N ASN A 578 -20.91 -10.74 3.49
CA ASN A 578 -20.87 -11.17 4.89
C ASN A 578 -19.82 -12.27 5.15
N VAL A 579 -18.70 -12.22 4.43
CA VAL A 579 -17.54 -13.11 4.59
C VAL A 579 -16.28 -12.25 4.74
N PRO A 580 -16.19 -11.45 5.82
CA PRO A 580 -15.15 -10.43 5.96
C PRO A 580 -13.74 -11.02 6.23
N ASN A 581 -13.64 -12.35 6.36
CA ASN A 581 -12.40 -13.13 6.45
C ASN A 581 -11.93 -13.71 5.10
N ARG A 582 -12.64 -13.41 4.00
CA ARG A 582 -12.33 -13.89 2.65
C ARG A 582 -11.25 -13.05 1.96
N ILE A 583 -10.39 -13.74 1.20
CA ILE A 583 -9.40 -13.15 0.30
C ILE A 583 -9.58 -13.70 -1.12
N ASP A 584 -9.67 -12.79 -2.08
CA ASP A 584 -9.66 -13.09 -3.51
C ASP A 584 -8.33 -12.69 -4.13
N TYR A 585 -7.93 -13.34 -5.22
CA TYR A 585 -6.65 -13.08 -5.86
C TYR A 585 -6.69 -13.30 -7.36
N CYS A 586 -5.89 -12.50 -8.07
CA CYS A 586 -5.74 -12.58 -9.52
C CYS A 586 -4.67 -13.62 -9.92
N MET A 587 -4.57 -13.87 -11.22
CA MET A 587 -3.49 -14.67 -11.80
C MET A 587 -2.13 -14.01 -11.56
N ALA A 588 -1.07 -14.81 -11.40
CA ALA A 588 0.28 -14.29 -11.30
C ALA A 588 0.65 -13.49 -12.56
N ASN A 589 1.17 -12.28 -12.36
CA ASN A 589 1.50 -11.31 -13.41
C ASN A 589 0.31 -10.82 -14.26
N GLY A 590 -0.92 -11.23 -13.96
CA GLY A 590 -2.14 -10.83 -14.66
C GLY A 590 -3.09 -10.07 -13.73
N PRO A 591 -2.89 -8.76 -13.50
CA PRO A 591 -3.73 -7.99 -12.56
C PRO A 591 -5.21 -7.90 -12.99
N ASP A 592 -5.45 -8.17 -14.27
CA ASP A 592 -6.75 -8.11 -14.93
C ASP A 592 -7.35 -9.51 -15.19
N ILE A 593 -6.77 -10.58 -14.65
CA ILE A 593 -7.25 -11.97 -14.82
C ILE A 593 -7.68 -12.54 -13.46
N TRP A 594 -8.98 -12.78 -13.32
CA TRP A 594 -9.70 -13.21 -12.12
C TRP A 594 -10.54 -14.47 -12.33
N ASN A 595 -10.50 -15.05 -13.53
CA ASN A 595 -11.07 -16.35 -13.86
C ASN A 595 -9.98 -17.43 -13.99
N GLY A 596 -10.38 -18.68 -13.82
CA GLY A 596 -9.50 -19.84 -14.05
C GLY A 596 -8.83 -20.38 -12.78
N ALA A 597 -8.18 -21.54 -12.94
CA ALA A 597 -7.66 -22.34 -11.82
C ALA A 597 -6.57 -21.64 -10.98
N GLU A 598 -5.86 -20.68 -11.60
CA GLU A 598 -4.83 -19.88 -10.96
C GLU A 598 -5.38 -18.66 -10.19
N THR A 599 -6.70 -18.53 -10.04
CA THR A 599 -7.35 -17.35 -9.45
C THR A 599 -8.36 -17.77 -8.40
N SER A 600 -8.93 -16.81 -7.68
CA SER A 600 -10.04 -17.08 -6.76
C SER A 600 -11.35 -17.49 -7.47
N ASP A 601 -11.48 -17.24 -8.79
CA ASP A 601 -12.59 -17.65 -9.66
C ASP A 601 -13.97 -17.41 -9.02
N ASP A 602 -14.30 -16.12 -8.78
CA ASP A 602 -15.58 -15.67 -8.20
C ASP A 602 -15.91 -16.26 -6.81
N GLY A 603 -14.92 -16.71 -6.04
CA GLY A 603 -15.16 -17.30 -4.72
C GLY A 603 -14.92 -18.79 -4.62
N ARG A 604 -14.74 -19.46 -5.76
CA ARG A 604 -14.57 -20.91 -5.83
C ARG A 604 -13.27 -21.38 -5.18
N SER A 605 -12.20 -20.63 -5.37
CA SER A 605 -10.85 -20.94 -4.85
C SER A 605 -10.32 -19.86 -3.89
N SER A 606 -11.18 -18.99 -3.39
CA SER A 606 -10.83 -17.95 -2.42
C SER A 606 -10.28 -18.54 -1.12
N LEU A 607 -9.43 -17.77 -0.45
CA LEU A 607 -8.91 -18.14 0.87
C LEU A 607 -9.85 -17.61 1.95
N TYR A 608 -10.04 -18.41 3.00
CA TYR A 608 -10.82 -18.04 4.19
C TYR A 608 -9.92 -18.14 5.42
N ILE A 609 -9.72 -17.02 6.11
CA ILE A 609 -8.71 -16.92 7.17
C ILE A 609 -9.36 -17.03 8.55
N GLY A 610 -9.16 -18.15 9.24
CA GLY A 610 -9.68 -18.37 10.58
C GLY A 610 -11.21 -18.22 10.70
N GLY A 611 -11.69 -17.80 11.88
CA GLY A 611 -13.11 -17.53 12.14
C GLY A 611 -13.70 -16.36 11.34
N GLY A 612 -14.97 -16.03 11.58
CA GLY A 612 -15.72 -15.01 10.82
C GLY A 612 -15.37 -13.54 11.10
N GLU A 613 -14.36 -13.26 11.94
CA GLU A 613 -13.90 -11.88 12.18
C GLU A 613 -13.26 -11.27 10.92
N GLU A 614 -13.47 -9.97 10.75
CA GLU A 614 -12.96 -9.18 9.64
C GLU A 614 -11.43 -9.06 9.60
N LEU A 615 -10.87 -9.11 8.39
CA LEU A 615 -9.45 -8.83 8.18
C LEU A 615 -9.14 -7.34 8.39
N THR A 616 -8.07 -7.05 9.12
CA THR A 616 -7.65 -5.68 9.41
C THR A 616 -6.55 -5.22 8.48
N SER A 617 -5.52 -6.03 8.24
CA SER A 617 -4.35 -5.71 7.40
C SER A 617 -3.63 -6.97 6.94
N ALA A 618 -2.76 -6.84 5.94
CA ALA A 618 -1.86 -7.90 5.51
C ALA A 618 -0.61 -7.32 4.84
N ILE A 619 0.54 -7.96 5.03
CA ILE A 619 1.81 -7.52 4.44
C ILE A 619 2.69 -8.72 4.09
N GLN A 620 3.38 -8.64 2.96
CA GLN A 620 4.35 -9.65 2.57
C GLN A 620 5.66 -9.45 3.35
N ILE A 621 6.21 -10.55 3.86
CA ILE A 621 7.57 -10.62 4.39
C ILE A 621 8.41 -11.55 3.51
N TYR A 622 9.68 -11.20 3.33
CA TYR A 622 10.62 -12.01 2.57
C TYR A 622 11.85 -12.32 3.41
N ASN A 623 12.12 -13.60 3.65
CA ASN A 623 13.23 -14.02 4.50
C ASN A 623 13.99 -15.18 3.89
N ARG A 624 15.30 -15.20 4.14
CA ARG A 624 16.17 -16.30 3.75
C ARG A 624 16.36 -17.23 4.95
N TYR A 625 15.90 -18.47 4.82
CA TYR A 625 16.16 -19.53 5.79
C TYR A 625 17.14 -20.53 5.18
N GLY A 626 18.42 -20.43 5.56
CA GLY A 626 19.50 -21.24 5.00
C GLY A 626 19.76 -20.91 3.52
N ALA A 627 19.64 -21.91 2.64
CA ALA A 627 19.80 -21.74 1.19
C ALA A 627 18.53 -21.22 0.49
N ASN A 628 17.37 -21.32 1.13
CA ASN A 628 16.07 -21.03 0.52
C ASN A 628 15.59 -19.62 0.87
N VAL A 629 14.93 -18.99 -0.10
CA VAL A 629 14.25 -17.70 0.07
C VAL A 629 12.75 -17.97 0.12
N TYR A 630 12.11 -17.47 1.17
CA TYR A 630 10.67 -17.63 1.38
C TYR A 630 10.01 -16.27 1.35
N ASN A 631 8.91 -16.19 0.60
CA ASN A 631 8.02 -15.06 0.55
C ASN A 631 6.71 -15.50 1.18
N ASN A 632 6.40 -14.98 2.37
CA ASN A 632 5.20 -15.34 3.13
C ASN A 632 4.30 -14.12 3.25
N LEU A 633 2.99 -14.33 3.33
CA LEU A 633 2.04 -13.24 3.57
C LEU A 633 1.55 -13.33 5.01
N LEU A 634 1.79 -12.26 5.78
CA LEU A 634 1.26 -12.12 7.12
C LEU A 634 -0.11 -11.45 7.04
N ILE A 635 -1.11 -12.05 7.68
CA ILE A 635 -2.52 -11.63 7.59
C ILE A 635 -3.05 -11.41 9.01
N PHE A 636 -3.75 -10.31 9.23
CA PHE A 636 -4.18 -9.89 10.56
C PHE A 636 -5.70 -9.74 10.68
N LYS A 637 -6.18 -9.98 11.89
CA LYS A 637 -7.45 -9.49 12.43
C LYS A 637 -7.17 -8.60 13.63
N ASN A 638 -8.17 -8.19 14.42
CA ASN A 638 -7.90 -7.36 15.59
C ASN A 638 -7.05 -8.11 16.62
N ASN A 639 -7.34 -9.40 16.86
CA ASN A 639 -6.67 -10.20 17.90
C ASN A 639 -5.91 -11.42 17.36
N GLU A 640 -5.99 -11.71 16.06
CA GLU A 640 -5.40 -12.90 15.47
C GLU A 640 -4.36 -12.54 14.39
N THR A 641 -3.31 -13.36 14.29
CA THR A 641 -2.27 -13.27 13.26
C THR A 641 -2.09 -14.63 12.58
N TYR A 642 -2.11 -14.61 11.25
CA TYR A 642 -1.98 -15.78 10.39
C TYR A 642 -0.83 -15.61 9.39
N LEU A 643 -0.25 -16.72 8.96
CA LEU A 643 0.80 -16.78 7.95
C LEU A 643 0.31 -17.63 6.79
N LEU A 644 0.31 -17.06 5.58
CA LEU A 644 0.10 -17.78 4.33
C LEU A 644 1.46 -18.10 3.70
N ILE A 645 1.64 -19.37 3.36
CA ILE A 645 2.78 -19.90 2.60
C ILE A 645 2.27 -20.59 1.33
N GLY A 646 3.17 -20.83 0.37
CA GLY A 646 2.86 -21.43 -0.94
C GLY A 646 3.27 -20.51 -2.09
N ASP A 647 3.39 -21.08 -3.28
CA ASP A 647 3.71 -20.38 -4.53
C ASP A 647 2.46 -20.08 -5.37
N GLY A 648 1.37 -20.84 -5.20
CA GLY A 648 0.13 -20.73 -5.96
C GLY A 648 -1.10 -21.34 -5.27
N PRO A 649 -2.29 -21.22 -5.88
CA PRO A 649 -3.55 -21.72 -5.32
C PRO A 649 -3.55 -23.20 -4.95
N GLU A 650 -2.76 -24.01 -5.65
CA GLU A 650 -2.60 -25.44 -5.47
C GLU A 650 -1.83 -25.83 -4.19
N ASP A 651 -0.98 -24.94 -3.68
CA ASP A 651 -0.11 -25.19 -2.53
C ASP A 651 -0.24 -24.16 -1.40
N PHE A 652 -1.16 -23.20 -1.53
CA PHE A 652 -1.47 -22.24 -0.48
C PHE A 652 -1.89 -22.92 0.82
N GLN A 653 -1.16 -22.59 1.90
CA GLN A 653 -1.42 -23.09 3.25
C GLN A 653 -1.45 -21.94 4.25
N VAL A 654 -2.51 -21.89 5.06
CA VAL A 654 -2.70 -20.87 6.09
C VAL A 654 -2.39 -21.48 7.45
N HIS A 655 -1.51 -20.83 8.21
CA HIS A 655 -1.13 -21.21 9.57
C HIS A 655 -1.51 -20.13 10.56
N SER A 656 -2.10 -20.51 11.70
CA SER A 656 -2.28 -19.58 12.82
C SER A 656 -0.94 -19.39 13.53
N ILE A 657 -0.53 -18.14 13.70
CA ILE A 657 0.68 -17.76 14.46
C ILE A 657 0.30 -17.35 15.88
N SER A 658 -0.83 -16.65 16.02
CA SER A 658 -1.37 -16.25 17.32
C SER A 658 -2.86 -15.98 17.25
N GLU A 659 -3.56 -16.39 18.29
CA GLU A 659 -5.00 -16.11 18.50
C GLU A 659 -5.23 -14.95 19.48
N ASN A 660 -4.15 -14.37 20.05
CA ASN A 660 -4.23 -13.31 21.07
C ASN A 660 -3.48 -12.03 20.68
N ILE A 661 -2.71 -12.07 19.59
CA ILE A 661 -1.98 -10.92 19.07
C ILE A 661 -2.44 -10.73 17.62
N GLY A 662 -3.06 -9.59 17.35
CA GLY A 662 -3.46 -9.16 16.02
C GLY A 662 -3.01 -7.72 15.75
N CYS A 663 -3.64 -7.08 14.77
CA CYS A 663 -3.37 -5.70 14.38
C CYS A 663 -4.70 -4.91 14.31
N PRO A 664 -5.19 -4.38 15.46
CA PRO A 664 -6.38 -3.52 15.48
C PRO A 664 -6.10 -2.12 14.92
N ALA A 665 -4.82 -1.73 14.82
CA ALA A 665 -4.34 -0.48 14.24
C ALA A 665 -3.73 -0.74 12.85
N PRO A 666 -4.52 -0.96 11.80
CA PRO A 666 -4.00 -1.54 10.56
C PRO A 666 -3.02 -0.63 9.80
N TYR A 667 -3.06 0.68 10.02
CA TYR A 667 -2.12 1.63 9.41
C TYR A 667 -0.78 1.71 10.15
N SER A 668 -0.61 0.96 11.25
CA SER A 668 0.66 0.79 11.96
C SER A 668 1.54 -0.32 11.38
N LEU A 669 0.98 -1.18 10.54
CA LEU A 669 1.70 -2.30 9.95
C LEU A 669 2.70 -1.82 8.90
N THR A 670 3.98 -2.11 9.12
CA THR A 670 5.07 -1.82 8.18
C THR A 670 6.07 -2.97 8.16
N THR A 671 6.90 -3.03 7.11
CA THR A 671 8.09 -3.88 7.09
C THR A 671 9.36 -3.07 7.25
N ALA A 672 10.38 -3.66 7.87
CA ALA A 672 11.72 -3.11 7.95
C ALA A 672 12.76 -4.17 7.55
N GLU A 673 13.80 -3.74 6.85
CA GLU A 673 14.99 -4.55 6.58
C GLU A 673 16.01 -4.25 7.67
N LEU A 674 16.24 -5.23 8.55
CA LEU A 674 17.15 -5.10 9.68
C LEU A 674 18.40 -5.96 9.44
N GLY A 675 19.57 -5.32 9.46
CA GLY A 675 20.86 -5.99 9.54
C GLY A 675 21.41 -5.89 10.97
N TYR A 676 21.90 -6.99 11.53
CA TYR A 676 22.64 -6.95 12.79
C TYR A 676 24.09 -6.54 12.49
N GLU A 677 24.41 -5.25 12.65
CA GLU A 677 25.77 -4.72 12.39
C GLU A 677 26.87 -5.30 13.31
N MET A 678 26.53 -6.11 14.32
CA MET A 678 27.49 -6.57 15.32
C MET A 678 28.01 -8.00 15.13
N ILE A 679 27.54 -8.76 14.15
CA ILE A 679 28.04 -10.13 13.88
C ILE A 679 28.38 -10.30 12.40
N PRO A 680 29.67 -10.44 12.03
CA PRO A 680 30.06 -10.79 10.67
C PRO A 680 29.42 -12.11 10.25
N GLY A 681 28.47 -12.07 9.31
CA GLY A 681 27.85 -13.24 8.71
C GLY A 681 26.37 -13.46 9.03
N GLU A 682 25.72 -12.63 9.85
CA GLU A 682 24.27 -12.68 10.00
C GLU A 682 23.56 -12.04 8.80
N LEU A 683 22.63 -12.79 8.21
CA LEU A 683 21.85 -12.38 7.06
C LEU A 683 20.85 -11.29 7.48
N GLN A 684 20.76 -10.22 6.69
CA GLN A 684 19.69 -9.23 6.82
C GLN A 684 18.32 -9.93 6.78
N ARG A 685 17.42 -9.56 7.68
CA ARG A 685 16.05 -10.10 7.75
C ARG A 685 15.03 -9.00 7.48
N ASN A 686 13.94 -9.37 6.83
CA ASN A 686 12.76 -8.54 6.74
C ASN A 686 11.83 -8.87 7.90
N VAL A 687 11.47 -7.86 8.69
CA VAL A 687 10.56 -8.00 9.82
C VAL A 687 9.29 -7.20 9.56
N ALA A 688 8.14 -7.74 9.95
CA ALA A 688 6.90 -6.99 10.07
C ALA A 688 6.82 -6.38 11.47
N ILE A 689 6.37 -5.13 11.58
CA ILE A 689 6.21 -4.39 12.83
C ILE A 689 4.83 -3.74 12.82
N TRP A 690 4.10 -3.82 13.93
CA TRP A 690 2.77 -3.22 14.06
C TRP A 690 2.41 -2.93 15.51
N LEU A 691 1.34 -2.17 15.71
CA LEU A 691 0.72 -1.93 17.01
C LEU A 691 -0.44 -2.93 17.23
N SER A 692 -0.31 -3.74 18.28
CA SER A 692 -1.37 -4.61 18.82
C SER A 692 -2.17 -3.88 19.91
N SER A 693 -3.23 -4.49 20.43
CA SER A 693 -4.02 -3.97 21.56
C SER A 693 -3.20 -3.84 22.85
N THR A 694 -2.14 -4.63 23.01
CA THR A 694 -1.25 -4.65 24.18
C THR A 694 0.07 -3.90 23.97
N GLY A 695 0.21 -3.17 22.87
CA GLY A 695 1.44 -2.43 22.51
C GLY A 695 2.13 -2.97 21.26
N PRO A 696 3.33 -2.48 20.93
CA PRO A 696 4.00 -2.81 19.67
C PRO A 696 4.62 -4.21 19.62
N TYR A 697 4.52 -4.86 18.47
CA TYR A 697 5.10 -6.17 18.19
C TYR A 697 5.90 -6.17 16.89
N MET A 698 6.85 -7.09 16.80
CA MET A 698 7.55 -7.42 15.57
C MET A 698 7.56 -8.93 15.33
N PHE A 699 7.62 -9.32 14.06
CA PHE A 699 7.69 -10.71 13.61
C PHE A 699 8.69 -10.85 12.46
N ASP A 700 9.63 -11.79 12.60
CA ASP A 700 10.70 -12.04 11.62
C ASP A 700 10.43 -13.25 10.71
N GLY A 701 9.18 -13.70 10.65
CA GLY A 701 8.80 -14.93 9.95
C GLY A 701 8.97 -16.21 10.77
N SER A 702 9.57 -16.15 11.96
CA SER A 702 9.74 -17.30 12.85
C SER A 702 9.24 -17.04 14.26
N VAL A 703 9.60 -15.92 14.87
CA VAL A 703 9.27 -15.58 16.25
C VAL A 703 8.63 -14.20 16.32
N MET A 704 7.58 -14.09 17.14
CA MET A 704 6.91 -12.84 17.45
C MET A 704 7.43 -12.29 18.77
N LEU A 705 7.84 -11.02 18.79
CA LEU A 705 8.48 -10.36 19.92
C LEU A 705 7.81 -9.02 20.23
N PRO A 706 7.46 -8.73 21.49
CA PRO A 706 7.01 -7.39 21.89
C PRO A 706 8.18 -6.40 21.88
N ILE A 707 7.93 -5.15 21.49
CA ILE A 707 8.89 -4.05 21.60
C ILE A 707 8.56 -3.26 22.88
N ARG A 708 9.34 -3.51 23.93
CA ARG A 708 9.12 -2.99 25.29
C ARG A 708 9.62 -1.56 25.47
N GLY A 709 9.18 -0.90 26.54
CA GLY A 709 9.71 0.39 27.01
C GLY A 709 8.75 1.58 26.84
N ILE A 710 7.56 1.33 26.30
CA ILE A 710 6.41 2.25 26.30
C ILE A 710 5.13 1.50 26.72
N ASP A 711 5.29 0.43 27.50
CA ASP A 711 4.22 -0.50 27.87
C ASP A 711 3.11 0.21 28.68
N LYS A 712 3.44 1.23 29.49
CA LYS A 712 2.47 1.94 30.33
C LYS A 712 1.38 2.64 29.51
N TYR A 713 1.71 3.13 28.31
CA TYR A 713 0.77 3.84 27.44
C TYR A 713 -0.31 2.91 26.88
N PHE A 714 -0.16 1.60 27.04
CA PHE A 714 -1.10 0.56 26.63
C PHE A 714 -1.66 -0.24 27.80
N ASP A 715 -1.33 0.15 29.04
CA ASP A 715 -1.95 -0.39 30.25
C ASP A 715 -3.13 0.49 30.66
N GLN A 716 -4.33 -0.07 30.60
CA GLN A 716 -5.59 0.57 30.98
C GLN A 716 -5.65 1.01 32.45
N ASN A 717 -4.70 0.59 33.29
CA ASN A 717 -4.60 1.04 34.69
C ASN A 717 -3.62 2.21 34.90
N ASP A 718 -2.90 2.64 33.86
CA ASP A 718 -1.96 3.76 33.92
C ASP A 718 -2.63 5.07 33.49
N ASP A 719 -2.23 6.18 34.12
CA ASP A 719 -2.77 7.51 33.83
C ASP A 719 -2.40 8.00 32.41
N ASP A 720 -1.30 7.49 31.84
CA ASP A 720 -0.83 7.81 30.49
C ASP A 720 -1.45 6.89 29.41
N TYR A 721 -2.44 6.06 29.74
CA TYR A 721 -3.11 5.17 28.79
C TYR A 721 -3.71 5.93 27.60
N VAL A 722 -3.33 5.55 26.38
CA VAL A 722 -3.77 6.26 25.16
C VAL A 722 -5.25 6.01 24.80
N GLY A 723 -5.89 5.01 25.41
CA GLY A 723 -7.27 4.62 25.11
C GLY A 723 -7.39 3.69 23.90
N ILE A 724 -8.30 2.71 23.99
CA ILE A 724 -8.56 1.75 22.92
C ILE A 724 -9.02 2.42 21.61
N ASN A 725 -9.83 3.49 21.72
CA ASN A 725 -10.34 4.22 20.57
C ASN A 725 -9.23 4.92 19.79
N SER A 726 -8.14 5.31 20.44
CA SER A 726 -6.99 5.94 19.79
C SER A 726 -6.18 4.96 18.93
N LEU A 727 -6.34 3.65 19.13
CA LEU A 727 -5.63 2.63 18.36
C LEU A 727 -6.12 2.56 16.91
N ILE A 728 -7.41 2.80 16.66
CA ILE A 728 -7.97 2.66 15.30
C ILE A 728 -7.36 3.68 14.32
N ASP A 729 -7.03 4.87 14.83
CA ASP A 729 -6.39 5.97 14.12
C ASP A 729 -4.87 5.95 14.20
N ALA A 730 -4.30 5.00 14.92
CA ALA A 730 -2.87 4.87 15.03
C ALA A 730 -2.27 4.44 13.67
N PHE A 731 -1.14 5.05 13.33
CA PHE A 731 -0.40 4.71 12.12
C PHE A 731 1.10 4.81 12.37
N ALA A 732 1.87 4.12 11.54
CA ALA A 732 3.30 4.02 11.72
C ALA A 732 4.02 3.94 10.37
N TRP A 733 5.32 4.18 10.39
CA TRP A 733 6.18 4.03 9.22
C TRP A 733 7.61 3.71 9.66
N TYR A 734 8.35 3.08 8.76
CA TYR A 734 9.77 2.85 8.93
C TYR A 734 10.58 3.89 8.14
N ASP A 735 11.47 4.61 8.83
CA ASP A 735 12.45 5.49 8.22
C ASP A 735 13.75 4.71 7.94
N THR A 736 13.96 4.38 6.67
CA THR A 736 15.17 3.69 6.22
C THR A 736 16.44 4.52 6.36
N GLY A 737 16.34 5.85 6.40
CA GLY A 737 17.50 6.74 6.51
C GLY A 737 18.15 6.71 7.89
N HIS A 738 17.33 6.57 8.93
CA HIS A 738 17.79 6.52 10.32
C HIS A 738 17.63 5.14 10.97
N SER A 739 17.02 4.17 10.27
CA SER A 739 16.65 2.86 10.81
C SER A 739 15.73 2.97 12.03
N GLU A 740 14.70 3.82 11.91
CA GLU A 740 13.78 4.18 12.99
C GLU A 740 12.35 3.78 12.65
N TRP A 741 11.63 3.17 13.60
CA TRP A 741 10.19 2.99 13.50
C TRP A 741 9.46 4.11 14.23
N ASN A 742 8.63 4.83 13.50
CA ASN A 742 7.86 5.94 14.02
C ASN A 742 6.41 5.50 14.19
N LEU A 743 5.86 5.65 15.39
CA LEU A 743 4.50 5.30 15.76
C LEU A 743 3.75 6.54 16.24
N ARG A 744 2.65 6.87 15.56
CA ARG A 744 1.73 7.93 15.95
C ARG A 744 0.45 7.32 16.50
N VAL A 745 0.15 7.59 17.77
CA VAL A 745 -1.06 7.12 18.46
C VAL A 745 -1.53 8.19 19.44
N SER A 746 -2.83 8.52 19.40
CA SER A 746 -3.36 9.69 20.13
C SER A 746 -2.51 10.94 19.83
N ASP A 747 -2.03 11.63 20.87
CA ASP A 747 -1.14 12.79 20.78
C ASP A 747 0.35 12.47 20.72
N TYR A 748 0.73 11.20 20.92
CA TYR A 748 2.11 10.77 21.01
C TYR A 748 2.68 10.39 19.64
N TRP A 749 3.93 10.75 19.43
CA TRP A 749 4.75 10.29 18.32
C TRP A 749 6.01 9.64 18.89
N PHE A 750 5.93 8.32 19.11
CA PHE A 750 7.04 7.52 19.59
C PHE A 750 7.96 7.14 18.44
N VAL A 751 9.26 7.06 18.72
CA VAL A 751 10.25 6.61 17.76
C VAL A 751 11.14 5.56 18.40
N TYR A 752 11.23 4.39 17.75
CA TYR A 752 12.11 3.31 18.15
C TYR A 752 13.31 3.24 17.21
N ASP A 753 14.51 3.43 17.77
CA ASP A 753 15.78 3.23 17.08
C ASP A 753 16.14 1.74 17.09
N PHE A 754 16.18 1.09 15.92
CA PHE A 754 16.52 -0.33 15.82
C PHE A 754 17.99 -0.65 16.01
N VAL A 755 18.89 0.29 15.70
CA VAL A 755 20.34 0.12 15.87
C VAL A 755 20.65 0.05 17.36
N ARG A 756 20.07 0.95 18.15
CA ARG A 756 20.36 1.10 19.58
C ARG A 756 19.33 0.45 20.49
N LYS A 757 18.19 0.03 19.94
CA LYS A 757 17.06 -0.62 20.62
C LYS A 757 16.47 0.24 21.75
N ARG A 758 16.19 1.51 21.44
CA ARG A 758 15.74 2.51 22.42
C ARG A 758 14.63 3.39 21.86
N TRP A 759 13.72 3.80 22.74
CA TRP A 759 12.65 4.72 22.44
C TRP A 759 13.04 6.18 22.71
N TYR A 760 12.46 7.10 21.94
CA TYR A 760 12.38 8.52 22.26
C TYR A 760 11.06 9.11 21.75
N LEU A 761 10.72 10.33 22.18
CA LEU A 761 9.49 11.01 21.79
C LEU A 761 9.77 12.15 20.81
N LYS A 762 8.99 12.27 19.74
CA LYS A 762 8.86 13.50 18.96
C LYS A 762 7.60 14.26 19.41
N ASN A 763 7.73 15.55 19.64
CA ASN A 763 6.62 16.43 20.03
C ASN A 763 6.69 17.73 19.23
N VAL A 764 5.68 17.97 18.40
CA VAL A 764 5.62 19.13 17.51
C VAL A 764 4.95 20.36 18.17
N GLY A 765 4.48 20.23 19.42
CA GLY A 765 3.80 21.30 20.13
C GLY A 765 2.52 21.74 19.40
N ALA A 766 2.44 23.03 19.06
CA ALA A 766 1.32 23.63 18.33
C ALA A 766 1.40 23.45 16.80
N ALA A 767 2.49 22.88 16.28
CA ALA A 767 2.64 22.65 14.85
C ALA A 767 1.84 21.43 14.39
N GLU A 768 1.60 21.36 13.08
CA GLU A 768 0.73 20.33 12.50
C GLU A 768 1.35 18.92 12.59
N LYS A 769 0.55 17.92 12.96
CA LYS A 769 1.00 16.54 13.09
C LYS A 769 0.77 15.79 11.77
N PRO A 770 1.66 14.83 11.41
CA PRO A 770 1.39 13.92 10.30
C PRO A 770 0.04 13.18 10.48
N ARG A 771 -0.69 12.99 9.38
CA ARG A 771 -1.93 12.19 9.31
C ARG A 771 -1.78 10.95 8.43
N CYS A 772 -0.89 11.03 7.46
CA CYS A 772 -0.43 9.89 6.69
C CYS A 772 1.03 10.06 6.36
N VAL A 773 1.75 8.94 6.25
CA VAL A 773 3.18 8.93 5.92
C VAL A 773 3.44 7.82 4.92
N PHE A 774 4.28 8.11 3.93
CA PHE A 774 4.69 7.15 2.92
C PHE A 774 6.10 7.48 2.43
N GLN A 775 6.76 6.46 1.89
CA GLN A 775 8.13 6.58 1.40
C GLN A 775 8.13 6.97 -0.07
N VAL A 776 9.02 7.89 -0.45
CA VAL A 776 9.19 8.38 -1.80
C VAL A 776 10.62 8.14 -2.25
N THR A 777 10.79 7.52 -3.42
CA THR A 777 12.11 7.14 -3.96
C THR A 777 12.52 8.10 -5.07
N ASN A 778 13.59 8.85 -4.88
CA ASN A 778 14.06 9.77 -5.93
C ASN A 778 14.68 9.02 -7.13
N THR A 779 15.09 9.77 -8.16
CA THR A 779 15.73 9.21 -9.37
C THR A 779 17.03 8.46 -9.07
N GLY A 780 17.74 8.85 -8.01
CA GLY A 780 18.97 8.18 -7.56
C GLY A 780 18.75 6.94 -6.69
N GLY A 781 17.49 6.53 -6.44
CA GLY A 781 17.17 5.39 -5.59
C GLY A 781 17.15 5.68 -4.08
N ASN A 782 17.43 6.93 -3.66
CA ASN A 782 17.36 7.32 -2.26
C ASN A 782 15.89 7.44 -1.82
N LYS A 783 15.59 6.86 -0.67
CA LYS A 783 14.28 6.83 -0.04
C LYS A 783 14.16 8.00 0.93
N HIS A 784 13.03 8.71 0.89
CA HIS A 784 12.71 9.84 1.75
C HIS A 784 11.31 9.66 2.34
N ILE A 785 11.06 10.22 3.51
CA ILE A 785 9.78 10.10 4.20
C ILE A 785 8.94 11.37 3.98
N TYR A 786 7.74 11.19 3.44
CA TYR A 786 6.81 12.27 3.13
C TYR A 786 5.52 12.08 3.91
N ALA A 787 4.93 13.17 4.37
CA ALA A 787 3.76 13.18 5.21
C ALA A 787 2.69 14.13 4.70
N GLY A 788 1.43 13.69 4.73
CA GLY A 788 0.27 14.56 4.55
C GLY A 788 -0.22 15.08 5.90
N MET A 789 -0.64 16.34 5.93
CA MET A 789 -0.93 17.12 7.14
C MET A 789 -2.32 17.75 7.04
N ASP A 790 -3.04 17.98 8.15
CA ASP A 790 -4.45 18.44 8.12
C ASP A 790 -4.63 19.87 7.59
N ASP A 791 -3.55 20.59 7.31
CA ASP A 791 -3.57 21.91 6.69
C ASP A 791 -3.47 21.86 5.15
N GLY A 792 -3.55 20.67 4.55
CA GLY A 792 -3.53 20.49 3.10
C GLY A 792 -2.15 20.51 2.47
N TYR A 793 -1.09 20.55 3.28
CA TYR A 793 0.28 20.48 2.80
C TYR A 793 0.87 19.08 2.96
N MET A 794 1.68 18.69 1.97
CA MET A 794 2.60 17.58 2.06
C MET A 794 3.96 18.11 2.49
N ARG A 795 4.59 17.43 3.45
CA ARG A 795 5.90 17.81 3.98
C ARG A 795 6.86 16.64 3.92
N ARG A 796 8.14 16.91 3.67
CA ARG A 796 9.21 15.91 3.84
C ARG A 796 9.65 15.93 5.30
N LEU A 797 9.56 14.77 5.96
CA LEU A 797 9.97 14.59 7.34
C LEU A 797 11.49 14.48 7.45
N ASP A 798 12.01 14.81 8.63
CA ASP A 798 13.45 14.83 8.94
C ASP A 798 14.24 15.60 7.87
N TYR A 799 13.67 16.72 7.44
CA TYR A 799 14.23 17.61 6.43
C TYR A 799 13.74 19.02 6.70
N GLY A 800 14.50 19.76 7.49
CA GLY A 800 14.15 21.10 7.96
C GLY A 800 14.83 21.40 9.29
N THR A 801 14.85 22.67 9.66
CA THR A 801 15.41 23.15 10.94
C THR A 801 14.32 23.45 11.97
N ASP A 802 13.05 23.41 11.55
CA ASP A 802 11.87 23.69 12.38
C ASP A 802 10.66 22.83 11.97
N TRP A 803 9.58 22.91 12.74
CA TRP A 803 8.29 22.31 12.41
C TRP A 803 7.48 23.21 11.47
N ASP A 804 8.10 23.66 10.37
CA ASP A 804 7.54 24.59 9.36
C ASP A 804 7.10 25.92 9.96
N GLY A 805 8.07 26.65 10.49
CA GLY A 805 7.88 27.94 11.16
C GLY A 805 7.72 27.88 12.68
N THR A 806 7.63 26.68 13.27
CA THR A 806 7.59 26.49 14.73
C THR A 806 8.90 25.87 15.22
N ALA A 807 9.59 26.52 16.15
CA ALA A 807 10.86 26.02 16.68
C ALA A 807 10.72 24.63 17.35
N ILE A 808 11.80 23.85 17.32
CA ILE A 808 11.84 22.50 17.89
C ILE A 808 12.26 22.59 19.36
N GLU A 809 11.32 22.32 20.27
CA GLU A 809 11.62 22.23 21.71
C GLU A 809 12.29 20.89 22.05
N GLN A 810 13.56 20.96 22.46
CA GLN A 810 14.38 19.81 22.82
C GLN A 810 14.47 19.70 24.34
N ILE A 811 14.14 18.52 24.89
CA ILE A 811 14.16 18.27 26.33
C ILE A 811 14.91 16.98 26.64
N VAL A 812 15.82 17.07 27.61
CA VAL A 812 16.42 15.93 28.30
C VAL A 812 16.18 16.10 29.79
N GLU A 813 15.57 15.13 30.45
CA GLU A 813 15.35 15.15 31.90
C GLU A 813 15.84 13.84 32.51
N THR A 814 16.68 13.93 33.54
CA THR A 814 17.22 12.75 34.21
C THR A 814 16.20 12.09 35.13
N GLY A 815 16.50 10.88 35.60
CA GLY A 815 15.83 10.35 36.80
C GLY A 815 16.11 11.19 38.04
N ASP A 816 15.39 10.87 39.12
CA ASP A 816 15.71 11.32 40.47
C ASP A 816 16.89 10.49 40.99
N PHE A 817 17.89 11.15 41.58
CA PHE A 817 19.11 10.47 42.03
C PHE A 817 19.74 11.12 43.25
N PHE A 818 20.51 10.31 43.99
CA PHE A 818 21.39 10.76 45.06
C PHE A 818 22.74 11.17 44.46
N LEU A 819 23.24 12.38 44.76
CA LEU A 819 24.51 12.86 44.17
C LEU A 819 25.70 11.97 44.54
N ASP A 820 25.65 11.36 45.73
CA ASP A 820 26.68 10.47 46.28
C ASP A 820 26.32 8.98 46.17
N GLY A 821 25.15 8.66 45.61
CA GLY A 821 24.64 7.29 45.52
C GLY A 821 24.08 6.72 46.83
N SER A 822 23.97 7.50 47.91
CA SER A 822 23.48 7.06 49.22
C SER A 822 22.12 7.67 49.56
N GLY A 823 21.16 6.81 49.89
CA GLY A 823 19.87 7.25 50.44
C GLY A 823 19.93 7.80 51.87
N TRP A 824 21.09 7.72 52.53
CA TRP A 824 21.29 8.15 53.91
C TRP A 824 21.76 9.59 54.05
N HIS A 825 21.99 10.30 52.95
CA HIS A 825 22.63 11.60 52.98
C HIS A 825 21.78 12.68 52.31
N GLN A 826 21.72 13.85 52.93
CA GLN A 826 21.28 15.06 52.26
C GLN A 826 22.50 15.71 51.62
N THR A 827 22.46 15.94 50.31
CA THR A 827 23.58 16.50 49.55
C THR A 827 23.27 17.91 49.06
N LEU A 828 24.33 18.72 48.84
CA LEU A 828 24.21 20.04 48.24
C LEU A 828 25.05 20.13 46.96
N LEU A 829 24.37 20.47 45.86
CA LEU A 829 24.97 20.73 44.56
C LEU A 829 25.70 22.08 44.56
N ARG A 830 27.03 22.04 44.44
CA ARG A 830 27.93 23.20 44.51
C ARG A 830 28.36 23.76 43.19
N ARG A 831 28.59 22.90 42.20
CA ARG A 831 28.89 23.34 40.84
C ARG A 831 28.21 22.42 39.85
N LEU A 832 27.70 23.01 38.79
CA LEU A 832 27.24 22.28 37.62
C LEU A 832 28.10 22.69 36.43
N LYS A 833 28.54 21.71 35.67
CA LYS A 833 29.26 21.89 34.41
C LYS A 833 28.47 21.20 33.31
N VAL A 834 28.10 21.96 32.29
CA VAL A 834 27.46 21.42 31.09
C VAL A 834 28.45 21.52 29.93
N GLU A 835 28.60 20.42 29.19
CA GLU A 835 29.38 20.37 27.96
C GLU A 835 28.47 19.95 26.80
N SER A 836 28.47 20.73 25.73
CA SER A 836 27.71 20.48 24.50
C SER A 836 28.53 20.88 23.28
N LYS A 837 28.12 20.46 22.08
CA LYS A 837 28.65 21.06 20.85
C LYS A 837 28.12 22.49 20.70
N VAL A 838 28.91 23.33 20.04
CA VAL A 838 28.47 24.67 19.62
C VAL A 838 27.58 24.52 18.39
N ILE A 839 26.51 25.31 18.32
CA ILE A 839 25.61 25.36 17.15
C ILE A 839 25.64 26.76 16.51
N ASP A 840 25.28 26.84 15.22
CA ASP A 840 25.34 28.08 14.43
C ASP A 840 24.12 29.02 14.66
N GLU A 841 23.24 28.68 15.59
CA GLU A 841 22.07 29.48 16.00
C GLU A 841 22.25 30.00 17.43
N ALA A 842 21.88 31.26 17.67
CA ALA A 842 21.81 31.84 19.00
C ALA A 842 20.62 31.27 19.80
N ALA A 843 20.80 30.07 20.36
CA ALA A 843 19.81 29.38 21.19
C ALA A 843 20.31 29.23 22.64
N THR A 844 19.38 29.28 23.59
CA THR A 844 19.69 29.26 25.02
C THR A 844 19.22 27.96 25.68
N LEU A 845 20.17 27.18 26.19
CA LEU A 845 19.89 26.04 27.03
C LEU A 845 19.56 26.50 28.46
N GLN A 846 18.35 26.17 28.91
CA GLN A 846 17.92 26.30 30.29
C GLN A 846 18.13 24.98 31.03
N VAL A 847 18.67 25.06 32.24
CA VAL A 847 18.78 23.92 33.15
C VAL A 847 17.97 24.19 34.42
N MET A 848 17.01 23.31 34.69
CA MET A 848 16.15 23.34 35.86
C MET A 848 16.56 22.25 36.85
N HIS A 849 16.59 22.57 38.15
CA HIS A 849 16.77 21.61 39.23
C HIS A 849 15.46 21.37 39.97
N TYR A 850 15.12 20.10 40.13
CA TYR A 850 14.00 19.63 40.92
C TYR A 850 14.57 18.97 42.18
N ARG A 851 14.04 19.39 43.33
CA ARG A 851 14.44 18.91 44.65
C ARG A 851 13.42 17.89 45.14
N ASP A 852 13.90 16.78 45.71
CA ASP A 852 13.09 15.84 46.48
C ASP A 852 11.82 15.41 45.73
N THR A 853 11.99 14.96 44.48
CA THR A 853 10.94 14.51 43.54
C THR A 853 9.83 15.52 43.20
N SER A 854 10.00 16.80 43.59
CA SER A 854 9.07 17.90 43.31
C SER A 854 8.64 17.96 41.84
N SER A 855 7.37 18.32 41.61
CA SER A 855 6.81 18.61 40.29
C SER A 855 7.23 19.99 39.76
N SER A 856 7.70 20.88 40.63
CA SER A 856 8.17 22.22 40.30
C SER A 856 9.69 22.33 40.43
N GLY A 857 10.33 22.88 39.39
CA GLY A 857 11.79 23.05 39.31
C GLY A 857 12.20 24.52 39.43
N THR A 858 13.47 24.76 39.78
CA THR A 858 14.09 26.10 39.82
C THR A 858 15.12 26.21 38.71
N SER A 859 15.15 27.33 37.96
CA SER A 859 16.22 27.57 36.97
C SER A 859 17.54 27.83 37.67
N ILE A 860 18.58 27.07 37.29
CA ILE A 860 19.89 27.11 37.94
C ILE A 860 21.02 27.49 37.00
N LEU A 861 20.84 27.31 35.69
CA LEU A 861 21.85 27.64 34.69
C LEU A 861 21.17 27.98 33.36
N SER A 862 21.73 28.99 32.68
CA SER A 862 21.38 29.41 31.33
C SER A 862 22.67 29.44 30.51
N VAL A 863 22.73 28.74 29.38
CA VAL A 863 23.91 28.63 28.51
C VAL A 863 23.55 29.03 27.09
N ASP A 864 24.29 29.96 26.50
CA ASP A 864 24.18 30.27 25.08
C ASP A 864 24.92 29.21 24.26
N LEU A 865 24.18 28.37 23.53
CA LEU A 865 24.69 27.25 22.76
C LEU A 865 25.54 27.68 21.54
N SER A 866 25.47 28.95 21.13
CA SER A 866 26.32 29.50 20.06
C SER A 866 27.71 29.95 20.54
N SER A 867 27.89 30.10 21.85
CA SER A 867 29.13 30.56 22.44
C SER A 867 30.10 29.39 22.73
N GLY A 868 31.34 29.45 22.24
CA GLY A 868 32.35 28.42 22.55
C GLY A 868 33.65 28.55 21.76
N SER A 869 34.66 27.75 22.12
CA SER A 869 35.95 27.70 21.42
C SER A 869 36.07 26.44 20.56
N ASN A 870 36.29 26.63 19.27
CA ASN A 870 36.63 25.64 18.24
C ASN A 870 35.58 24.56 17.93
N ILE A 871 34.92 23.88 18.89
CA ILE A 871 33.90 22.83 18.65
C ILE A 871 32.90 22.62 19.82
N SER A 872 33.28 22.94 21.06
CA SER A 872 32.45 22.65 22.26
C SER A 872 32.17 23.88 23.12
N ASN A 873 30.95 24.00 23.63
CA ASN A 873 30.60 24.91 24.71
C ASN A 873 30.85 24.21 26.06
N ARG A 874 31.51 24.91 26.98
CA ARG A 874 31.78 24.44 28.35
C ARG A 874 31.40 25.53 29.32
N THR A 875 30.29 25.36 30.02
CA THR A 875 29.84 26.33 31.02
C THR A 875 29.84 25.69 32.41
N THR A 876 30.49 26.36 33.37
CA THR A 876 30.49 25.96 34.78
C THR A 876 29.85 27.04 35.63
N LYS A 877 28.86 26.68 36.45
CA LYS A 877 28.16 27.61 37.34
C LYS A 877 28.28 27.14 38.79
N PRO A 878 28.70 28.02 39.72
CA PRO A 878 28.57 27.74 41.15
C PRO A 878 27.09 27.81 41.55
N LEU A 879 26.68 26.86 42.38
CA LEU A 879 25.32 26.59 42.81
C LEU A 879 25.27 26.37 44.33
N ASN A 880 24.07 26.47 44.89
CA ASN A 880 23.85 26.20 46.32
C ASN A 880 22.47 25.59 46.55
N HIS A 881 22.20 24.42 45.96
CA HIS A 881 20.91 23.74 46.02
C HIS A 881 21.02 22.42 46.78
N ASP A 882 20.30 22.28 47.89
CA ASP A 882 20.26 21.06 48.71
C ASP A 882 19.09 20.16 48.32
N GLY A 883 19.25 18.87 48.58
CA GLY A 883 18.22 17.85 48.39
C GLY A 883 18.69 16.48 48.86
N ARG A 884 17.73 15.59 49.06
CA ARG A 884 17.95 14.13 49.13
C ARG A 884 17.99 13.58 47.71
N TYR A 885 16.93 13.87 46.94
CA TYR A 885 16.89 13.59 45.52
C TYR A 885 17.14 14.86 44.71
N HIS A 886 17.89 14.70 43.65
CA HIS A 886 18.12 15.72 42.63
C HIS A 886 17.60 15.19 41.31
N ARG A 887 16.97 16.07 40.52
CA ARG A 887 16.65 15.81 39.12
C ARG A 887 16.94 17.05 38.29
N LEU A 888 17.49 16.85 37.11
CA LEU A 888 17.91 17.93 36.22
C LEU A 888 17.18 17.83 34.89
N LYS A 889 16.56 18.94 34.47
CA LYS A 889 15.93 19.09 33.15
C LYS A 889 16.72 20.10 32.34
N PHE A 890 17.08 19.72 31.13
CA PHE A 890 17.76 20.51 30.12
C PHE A 890 16.75 20.81 29.01
N SER A 891 16.52 22.07 28.69
CA SER A 891 15.57 22.46 27.64
C SER A 891 16.07 23.62 26.80
N THR A 892 15.87 23.54 25.49
CA THR A 892 16.14 24.63 24.53
C THR A 892 15.19 24.53 23.35
N GLU A 893 15.05 25.61 22.61
CA GLU A 893 14.37 25.64 21.31
C GLU A 893 15.38 26.00 20.22
N THR A 894 15.28 25.35 19.07
CA THR A 894 16.11 25.65 17.88
C THR A 894 15.26 25.67 16.62
N SER A 895 15.59 26.56 15.69
CA SER A 895 14.85 26.79 14.44
C SER A 895 15.76 27.05 13.22
N GLY A 896 17.03 27.37 13.45
CA GLY A 896 17.99 27.76 12.41
C GLY A 896 19.06 26.72 12.12
N THR A 897 19.24 25.71 12.97
CA THR A 897 20.23 24.64 12.75
C THR A 897 19.58 23.29 12.44
N THR A 898 20.26 22.48 11.63
CA THR A 898 19.80 21.12 11.26
C THR A 898 20.04 20.10 12.36
N LYS A 899 20.96 20.40 13.28
CA LYS A 899 21.21 19.65 14.51
C LYS A 899 21.16 20.67 15.63
N GLY A 900 20.12 20.60 16.45
CA GLY A 900 19.97 21.51 17.58
C GLY A 900 20.90 21.12 18.73
N PHE A 901 20.36 21.00 19.94
CA PHE A 901 21.12 20.64 21.13
C PHE A 901 21.84 19.29 20.99
N GLN A 902 23.15 19.30 21.23
CA GLN A 902 24.01 18.12 21.18
C GLN A 902 24.83 18.03 22.47
N PRO A 903 24.26 17.47 23.55
CA PRO A 903 24.97 17.35 24.82
C PRO A 903 26.09 16.31 24.74
N LEU A 904 27.25 16.64 25.31
CA LEU A 904 28.42 15.76 25.38
C LEU A 904 28.58 15.15 26.79
N GLY A 905 28.26 15.92 27.83
CA GLY A 905 28.30 15.43 29.20
C GLY A 905 27.89 16.44 30.25
N LEU A 906 27.61 15.92 31.44
CA LEU A 906 27.36 16.69 32.64
C LEU A 906 28.45 16.41 33.67
N GLY A 907 29.04 17.47 34.22
CA GLY A 907 29.83 17.40 35.44
C GLY A 907 29.09 18.05 36.61
N TYR A 908 29.21 17.49 37.81
CA TYR A 908 28.74 18.15 39.02
C TYR A 908 29.72 18.00 40.18
N GLN A 909 29.75 19.01 41.05
CA GLN A 909 30.42 18.96 42.34
C GLN A 909 29.41 19.08 43.47
N TYR A 910 29.56 18.27 44.50
CA TYR A 910 28.66 18.24 45.65
C TYR A 910 29.39 18.10 46.98
N TYR A 911 28.69 18.40 48.08
CA TYR A 911 29.09 18.02 49.43
C TYR A 911 27.93 17.38 50.19
N VAL A 912 28.22 16.49 51.13
CA VAL A 912 27.22 15.90 52.04
C VAL A 912 26.94 16.90 53.17
N VAL A 913 25.72 17.42 53.25
CA VAL A 913 25.30 18.41 54.24
C VAL A 913 25.19 17.77 55.62
N ARG A 914 24.50 16.63 55.67
CA ARG A 914 24.28 15.85 56.87
C ARG A 914 23.84 14.44 56.51
N GLU A 915 24.02 13.54 57.47
CA GLU A 915 23.37 12.25 57.50
C GLU A 915 21.88 12.45 57.82
N ASP A 916 21.02 11.84 57.02
CA ASP A 916 19.57 11.84 57.19
C ASP A 916 19.19 10.73 58.16
N LYS A 917 19.04 11.11 59.44
CA LYS A 917 18.81 10.19 60.56
C LYS A 917 17.33 9.95 60.87
N ASN A 918 16.44 10.45 60.03
CA ASN A 918 14.99 10.43 60.26
C ASN A 918 14.34 9.12 59.85
#